data_AF-A0A8H3BL12-F1
#
_entry.id   AF-A0A8H3BL12-F1
#
_cell.length_a   1.000
_cell.length_b   1.000
_cell.length_c   1.000
_cell.angle_alpha   90.00
_cell.angle_beta   90.00
_cell.angle_gamma   90.00
#
_symmetry.space_group_name_H-M   'P 1'
#
loop_
_entity.id
_entity.type
_entity.pdbx_description
1 polymer ?
#
loop_
_entity_poly.entity_id
_entity_poly.type
_entity_poly.pdbx_seq_one_letter_code
_entity_poly.pdbx_strand_id
1 'polypeptide(L)'
;MVATTRGANSPRKLKFSDKIVTKGLTTDALVKKMKTLHSELASMDQDNVDTNTFQGVRKELISTTILLHKDKGVRALAACCIADLLRLYAPDAPYTAPELKDIFQFFFRQLSTGLRGPDAPYYNEYFYLLESLASIKSIVLVCDIPAADELLCTIFRNIFDLVPIGLPKNVEMFMAEILVALIDECASLPSEVLEILLAQFLPARTRTDSPAYRLSIGVCTRTADKLQRHVAQYFGDLLLQHTPDDQTSMPAEDVEELRTAHELVQRLAQAVAPLLLNVVPQLEEELRVTDQTIRSIATQTLGAIFGDSNGAKLARTYPSTWTQWLLRRNDRVAAVRVMFVECSKDILLHHAELKGDMEEALKGKFMDPDDKVRAAVCKLFSQIDYEAALHHVTISQLEELAGRCLDRKPAVRHEAFNSIGRLYSLAYPEIENNDLAAVPQFSWIPGKLIEAAATHETRDEAEKCISEFVLPLPAKSEDVVPWTERLLLVMKYLNPGHVTSLLALANLKSPRPSVFERFIQCCVDFNGGTIDKNEEEITRNLNHAIKVVTSQSADGSKLAEDLHTFAKLNENRLYKLVKTCVDPQTDLKTLIKSTSEFHRRVEQASSGILETMSWFLRRASLHIVNQSSIPILVKKLKLADQPNTESQSLVGTGGDEGKLNTPLPLFWPL
;
A
#
# COMPACT_ATOMS: atom_id res chain seq x y z
N MET A 1 -41.76 -38.50 44.84
CA MET A 1 -42.95 -39.23 44.32
C MET A 1 -42.64 -39.66 42.91
N VAL A 2 -42.50 -40.97 42.71
CA VAL A 2 -42.21 -41.59 41.41
C VAL A 2 -43.53 -41.76 40.68
N ALA A 3 -43.74 -41.00 39.61
CA ALA A 3 -44.81 -41.25 38.65
C ALA A 3 -44.26 -42.17 37.56
N THR A 4 -44.61 -43.44 37.67
CA THR A 4 -44.42 -44.48 36.67
C THR A 4 -45.35 -44.23 35.47
N THR A 5 -44.81 -43.75 34.36
CA THR A 5 -45.41 -43.94 33.02
C THR A 5 -44.61 -44.97 32.25
N ARG A 6 -44.99 -46.25 32.43
CA ARG A 6 -44.69 -47.33 31.49
C ARG A 6 -45.52 -47.08 30.22
N GLY A 7 -44.93 -46.38 29.27
CA GLY A 7 -45.30 -46.44 27.86
C GLY A 7 -44.07 -46.87 27.09
N ALA A 8 -44.03 -48.11 26.61
CA ALA A 8 -43.02 -48.53 25.66
C ALA A 8 -43.16 -47.65 24.41
N ASN A 9 -42.24 -46.73 24.18
CA ASN A 9 -42.16 -45.99 22.92
C ASN A 9 -41.76 -47.00 21.84
N SER A 10 -42.74 -47.65 21.23
CA SER A 10 -42.52 -48.42 20.02
C SER A 10 -41.99 -47.48 18.95
N PRO A 11 -40.91 -47.85 18.23
CA PRO A 11 -40.30 -46.99 17.22
C PRO A 11 -41.35 -46.56 16.20
N ARG A 12 -41.36 -45.26 15.86
CA ARG A 12 -42.36 -44.68 14.95
C ARG A 12 -42.19 -45.29 13.56
N LYS A 13 -43.25 -45.89 13.04
CA LYS A 13 -43.30 -46.48 11.69
C LYS A 13 -43.73 -45.45 10.65
N LEU A 14 -43.21 -45.58 9.42
CA LEU A 14 -43.71 -44.82 8.28
C LEU A 14 -45.18 -45.18 7.99
N LYS A 15 -46.08 -44.20 8.00
CA LYS A 15 -47.49 -44.37 7.65
C LYS A 15 -47.72 -44.33 6.15
N PHE A 16 -46.87 -43.60 5.41
CA PHE A 16 -46.86 -43.62 3.95
C PHE A 16 -46.59 -45.05 3.44
N SER A 17 -47.63 -45.67 2.89
CA SER A 17 -47.59 -47.05 2.36
C SER A 17 -47.76 -47.13 0.84
N ASP A 18 -47.93 -45.99 0.19
CA ASP A 18 -48.14 -45.91 -1.25
C ASP A 18 -46.85 -46.16 -2.03
N LYS A 19 -46.93 -46.85 -3.17
CA LYS A 19 -45.85 -46.80 -4.16
C LYS A 19 -45.71 -45.37 -4.69
N ILE A 20 -44.47 -44.90 -4.78
CA ILE A 20 -44.11 -43.57 -5.29
C ILE A 20 -44.39 -43.53 -6.79
N VAL A 21 -43.94 -44.55 -7.53
CA VAL A 21 -44.14 -44.64 -8.98
C VAL A 21 -45.23 -45.67 -9.29
N THR A 22 -46.35 -45.20 -9.83
CA THR A 22 -47.46 -46.04 -10.31
C THR A 22 -47.80 -45.72 -11.77
N LYS A 23 -48.13 -46.74 -12.56
CA LYS A 23 -48.46 -46.58 -13.99
C LYS A 23 -49.67 -45.66 -14.17
N GLY A 24 -49.54 -44.62 -15.00
CA GLY A 24 -50.61 -43.64 -15.28
C GLY A 24 -50.73 -42.50 -14.26
N LEU A 25 -49.80 -42.35 -13.32
CA LEU A 25 -49.79 -41.25 -12.36
C LEU A 25 -49.43 -39.93 -13.06
N THR A 26 -50.21 -38.87 -12.80
CA THR A 26 -49.91 -37.52 -13.30
C THR A 26 -48.79 -36.87 -12.49
N THR A 27 -48.05 -35.92 -13.09
CA THR A 27 -46.98 -35.17 -12.41
C THR A 27 -47.48 -34.50 -11.14
N ASP A 28 -48.65 -33.85 -11.16
CA ASP A 28 -49.22 -33.16 -10.00
C ASP A 28 -49.56 -34.13 -8.86
N ALA A 29 -50.07 -35.32 -9.20
CA ALA A 29 -50.35 -36.37 -8.22
C ALA A 29 -49.06 -36.91 -7.59
N LEU A 30 -47.99 -37.06 -8.40
CA LEU A 30 -46.67 -37.45 -7.90
C LEU A 30 -46.09 -36.40 -6.95
N VAL A 31 -46.11 -35.11 -7.33
CA VAL A 31 -45.66 -34.01 -6.47
C VAL A 31 -46.41 -34.00 -5.14
N LYS A 32 -47.73 -34.16 -5.15
CA LYS A 32 -48.54 -34.23 -3.92
C LYS A 32 -48.16 -35.42 -3.04
N LYS A 33 -47.89 -36.59 -3.63
CA LYS A 33 -47.40 -37.77 -2.90
C LYS A 33 -46.03 -37.50 -2.27
N MET A 34 -45.09 -36.93 -3.02
CA MET A 34 -43.75 -36.63 -2.51
C MET A 34 -43.76 -35.57 -1.41
N LYS A 35 -44.63 -34.56 -1.49
CA LYS A 35 -44.84 -33.59 -0.39
C LYS A 35 -45.32 -34.26 0.89
N THR A 36 -46.25 -35.21 0.75
CA THR A 36 -46.79 -35.98 1.89
C THR A 36 -45.68 -36.83 2.53
N LEU A 37 -44.90 -37.53 1.70
CA LEU A 37 -43.76 -38.33 2.16
C LEU A 37 -42.70 -37.47 2.86
N HIS A 38 -42.26 -36.37 2.23
CA HIS A 38 -41.27 -35.47 2.82
C HIS A 38 -41.76 -34.90 4.16
N SER A 39 -43.00 -34.40 4.23
CA SER A 39 -43.56 -33.85 5.48
C SER A 39 -43.58 -34.89 6.61
N GLU A 40 -43.89 -36.15 6.27
CA GLU A 40 -43.85 -37.23 7.26
C GLU A 40 -42.41 -37.51 7.70
N LEU A 41 -41.48 -37.73 6.78
CA LEU A 41 -40.07 -38.04 7.07
C LEU A 41 -39.37 -36.92 7.86
N ALA A 42 -39.55 -35.66 7.47
CA ALA A 42 -38.99 -34.51 8.15
C ALA A 42 -39.46 -34.40 9.61
N SER A 43 -40.71 -34.82 9.91
CA SER A 43 -41.27 -34.80 11.26
C SER A 43 -40.83 -35.97 12.16
N MET A 44 -40.09 -36.94 11.62
CA MET A 44 -39.64 -38.12 12.37
C MET A 44 -38.34 -37.82 13.12
N ASP A 45 -38.29 -38.29 14.37
CA ASP A 45 -37.10 -38.23 15.21
C ASP A 45 -36.18 -39.42 14.90
N GLN A 46 -34.89 -39.16 14.74
CA GLN A 46 -33.88 -40.16 14.38
C GLN A 46 -33.74 -41.24 15.46
N ASP A 47 -33.87 -40.87 16.74
CA ASP A 47 -33.67 -41.80 17.86
C ASP A 47 -34.87 -42.74 18.11
N ASN A 48 -36.02 -42.51 17.45
CA ASN A 48 -37.27 -43.20 17.74
C ASN A 48 -38.04 -43.61 16.47
N VAL A 49 -37.36 -44.31 15.57
CA VAL A 49 -37.89 -44.67 14.23
C VAL A 49 -37.63 -46.13 13.85
N ASP A 50 -38.57 -46.75 13.15
CA ASP A 50 -38.42 -48.12 12.61
C ASP A 50 -37.95 -48.07 11.16
N THR A 51 -36.63 -48.14 10.98
CA THR A 51 -35.96 -48.02 9.66
C THR A 51 -36.34 -49.13 8.68
N ASN A 52 -36.89 -50.25 9.15
CA ASN A 52 -37.37 -51.33 8.27
C ASN A 52 -38.56 -50.89 7.41
N THR A 53 -39.34 -49.92 7.90
CA THR A 53 -40.51 -49.40 7.18
C THR A 53 -40.13 -48.52 5.98
N PHE A 54 -38.87 -48.11 5.85
CA PHE A 54 -38.40 -47.24 4.78
C PHE A 54 -37.91 -47.98 3.53
N GLN A 55 -37.73 -49.30 3.56
CA GLN A 55 -37.07 -50.04 2.48
C GLN A 55 -37.72 -49.86 1.10
N GLY A 56 -39.06 -49.75 1.05
CA GLY A 56 -39.81 -49.51 -0.18
C GLY A 56 -39.49 -48.15 -0.79
N VAL A 57 -39.73 -47.08 -0.03
CA VAL A 57 -39.47 -45.70 -0.47
C VAL A 57 -37.98 -45.47 -0.77
N ARG A 58 -37.08 -46.06 0.03
CA ARG A 58 -35.62 -45.97 -0.15
C ARG A 58 -35.19 -46.38 -1.55
N LYS A 59 -35.68 -47.51 -2.05
CA LYS A 59 -35.35 -48.03 -3.40
C LYS A 59 -36.04 -47.24 -4.51
N GLU A 60 -37.27 -46.80 -4.31
CA GLU A 60 -38.03 -46.09 -5.35
C GLU A 60 -37.51 -44.66 -5.59
N LEU A 61 -37.06 -43.96 -4.53
CA LEU A 61 -36.57 -42.58 -4.60
C LEU A 61 -35.29 -42.42 -5.44
N ILE A 62 -34.42 -43.43 -5.45
CA ILE A 62 -33.18 -43.42 -6.23
C ILE A 62 -33.35 -43.95 -7.66
N SER A 63 -34.57 -44.27 -8.07
CA SER A 63 -34.82 -44.74 -9.43
C SER A 63 -34.56 -43.63 -10.46
N THR A 64 -34.05 -44.01 -11.64
CA THR A 64 -33.79 -43.06 -12.73
C THR A 64 -35.03 -42.29 -13.17
N THR A 65 -36.22 -42.88 -13.01
CA THR A 65 -37.50 -42.21 -13.30
C THR A 65 -37.77 -41.03 -12.38
N ILE A 66 -37.26 -41.06 -11.15
CA ILE A 66 -37.37 -39.97 -10.17
C ILE A 66 -36.18 -39.00 -10.29
N LEU A 67 -34.94 -39.52 -10.25
CA LEU A 67 -33.74 -38.68 -10.27
C LEU A 67 -33.58 -37.85 -11.56
N LEU A 68 -34.02 -38.40 -12.69
CA LEU A 68 -33.99 -37.73 -14.01
C LEU A 68 -35.38 -37.26 -14.46
N HIS A 69 -36.32 -37.11 -13.53
CA HIS A 69 -37.68 -36.67 -13.86
C HIS A 69 -37.67 -35.27 -14.51
N LYS A 70 -38.55 -35.06 -15.49
CA LYS A 70 -38.61 -33.78 -16.24
C LYS A 70 -39.03 -32.60 -15.36
N ASP A 71 -39.97 -32.85 -14.44
CA ASP A 71 -40.46 -31.83 -13.51
C ASP A 71 -39.44 -31.47 -12.42
N LYS A 72 -39.33 -30.18 -12.10
CA LYS A 72 -38.39 -29.68 -11.08
C LYS A 72 -38.87 -29.96 -9.66
N GLY A 73 -40.17 -29.87 -9.41
CA GLY A 73 -40.76 -30.12 -8.09
C GLY A 73 -40.58 -31.57 -7.64
N VAL A 74 -40.78 -32.52 -8.55
CA VAL A 74 -40.50 -33.95 -8.31
C VAL A 74 -39.05 -34.15 -7.87
N ARG A 75 -38.08 -33.54 -8.57
CA ARG A 75 -36.65 -33.68 -8.23
C ARG A 75 -36.27 -32.98 -6.92
N ALA A 76 -36.80 -31.78 -6.67
CA ALA A 76 -36.55 -31.05 -5.42
C ALA A 76 -37.07 -31.83 -4.19
N LEU A 77 -38.29 -32.36 -4.27
CA LEU A 77 -38.88 -33.15 -3.19
C LEU A 77 -38.20 -34.52 -3.04
N ALA A 78 -37.76 -35.14 -4.14
CA ALA A 78 -36.94 -36.34 -4.08
C ALA A 78 -35.67 -36.09 -3.26
N ALA A 79 -35.00 -34.98 -3.52
CA ALA A 79 -33.77 -34.64 -2.81
C ALA A 79 -34.01 -34.46 -1.31
N CYS A 80 -35.09 -33.77 -0.92
CA CYS A 80 -35.48 -33.62 0.48
C CYS A 80 -35.77 -34.98 1.15
N CYS A 81 -36.56 -35.84 0.49
CA CYS A 81 -36.88 -37.17 1.02
C CYS A 81 -35.62 -38.03 1.21
N ILE A 82 -34.70 -38.01 0.24
CA ILE A 82 -33.44 -38.78 0.35
C ILE A 82 -32.56 -38.21 1.47
N ALA A 83 -32.48 -36.89 1.63
CA ALA A 83 -31.75 -36.25 2.72
C ALA A 83 -32.33 -36.63 4.10
N ASP A 84 -33.66 -36.67 4.23
CA ASP A 84 -34.33 -37.16 5.44
C ASP A 84 -34.02 -38.64 5.71
N LEU A 85 -33.97 -39.48 4.67
CA LEU A 85 -33.57 -40.88 4.84
C LEU A 85 -32.12 -41.00 5.31
N LEU A 86 -31.18 -40.23 4.74
CA LEU A 86 -29.79 -40.22 5.22
C LEU A 86 -29.72 -39.82 6.70
N ARG A 87 -30.50 -38.83 7.13
CA ARG A 87 -30.61 -38.41 8.54
C ARG A 87 -31.20 -39.52 9.42
N LEU A 88 -32.32 -40.11 9.02
CA LEU A 88 -33.06 -41.07 9.84
C LEU A 88 -32.37 -42.44 9.95
N TYR A 89 -31.49 -42.79 9.01
CA TYR A 89 -30.70 -44.01 9.08
C TYR A 89 -29.38 -43.83 9.84
N ALA A 90 -28.90 -42.59 10.01
CA ALA A 90 -27.64 -42.33 10.72
C ALA A 90 -27.66 -42.97 12.13
N PRO A 91 -26.56 -43.64 12.56
CA PRO A 91 -25.23 -43.63 11.95
C PRO A 91 -25.01 -44.61 10.79
N ASP A 92 -25.97 -45.48 10.47
CA ASP A 92 -25.83 -46.46 9.38
C ASP A 92 -26.07 -45.82 8.02
N ALA A 93 -25.25 -46.15 7.02
CA ALA A 93 -25.45 -45.68 5.65
C ALA A 93 -26.56 -46.51 4.96
N PRO A 94 -27.70 -45.91 4.55
CA PRO A 94 -28.80 -46.67 3.95
C PRO A 94 -28.55 -47.10 2.51
N TYR A 95 -27.50 -46.60 1.86
CA TYR A 95 -27.21 -46.80 0.45
C TYR A 95 -25.78 -47.32 0.26
N THR A 96 -25.56 -48.04 -0.84
CA THR A 96 -24.23 -48.49 -1.26
C THR A 96 -23.39 -47.33 -1.79
N ALA A 97 -22.06 -47.48 -1.84
CA ALA A 97 -21.19 -46.40 -2.30
C ALA A 97 -21.50 -45.88 -3.73
N PRO A 98 -21.82 -46.72 -4.74
CA PRO A 98 -22.26 -46.24 -6.05
C PRO A 98 -23.57 -45.45 -5.99
N GLU A 99 -24.54 -45.91 -5.19
CA GLU A 99 -25.81 -45.19 -5.00
C GLU A 99 -25.59 -43.85 -4.31
N LEU A 100 -24.72 -43.79 -3.28
CA LEU A 100 -24.33 -42.54 -2.63
C LEU A 100 -23.68 -41.56 -3.62
N LYS A 101 -22.82 -42.05 -4.51
CA LYS A 101 -22.21 -41.21 -5.57
C LYS A 101 -23.29 -40.57 -6.43
N ASP A 102 -24.24 -41.35 -6.93
CA ASP A 102 -25.36 -40.86 -7.75
C ASP A 102 -26.26 -39.88 -6.97
N ILE A 103 -26.54 -40.16 -5.69
CA ILE A 103 -27.34 -39.30 -4.80
C ILE A 103 -26.68 -37.95 -4.59
N PHE A 104 -25.38 -37.91 -4.25
CA PHE A 104 -24.69 -36.64 -4.02
C PHE A 104 -24.51 -35.84 -5.31
N GLN A 105 -24.20 -36.50 -6.44
CA GLN A 105 -24.21 -35.83 -7.75
C GLN A 105 -25.59 -35.23 -8.06
N PHE A 106 -26.66 -35.96 -7.74
CA PHE A 106 -28.02 -35.47 -7.88
C PHE A 106 -28.32 -34.27 -6.97
N PHE A 107 -27.93 -34.33 -5.69
CA PHE A 107 -28.10 -33.24 -4.74
C PHE A 107 -27.42 -31.95 -5.20
N PHE A 108 -26.14 -32.00 -5.56
CA PHE A 108 -25.43 -30.80 -5.99
C PHE A 108 -25.92 -30.29 -7.35
N ARG A 109 -26.41 -31.17 -8.24
CA ARG A 109 -27.12 -30.72 -9.44
C ARG A 109 -28.42 -29.98 -9.09
N GLN A 110 -29.17 -30.43 -8.08
CA GLN A 110 -30.36 -29.73 -7.60
C GLN A 110 -30.00 -28.37 -6.99
N LEU A 111 -28.99 -28.32 -6.12
CA LEU A 111 -28.53 -27.07 -5.50
C LEU A 111 -28.03 -26.06 -6.55
N SER A 112 -27.14 -26.48 -7.46
CA SER A 112 -26.59 -25.60 -8.50
C SER A 112 -27.63 -25.02 -9.45
N THR A 113 -28.73 -25.75 -9.71
CA THR A 113 -29.77 -25.31 -10.65
C THR A 113 -30.95 -24.62 -9.98
N GLY A 114 -31.23 -24.96 -8.72
CA GLY A 114 -32.43 -24.57 -7.99
C GLY A 114 -32.24 -23.49 -6.94
N LEU A 115 -31.06 -23.41 -6.32
CA LEU A 115 -30.77 -22.47 -5.24
C LEU A 115 -30.39 -21.08 -5.80
N ARG A 116 -31.38 -20.38 -6.37
CA ARG A 116 -31.21 -19.08 -7.07
C ARG A 116 -31.89 -17.90 -6.34
N GLY A 117 -32.10 -18.03 -5.03
CA GLY A 117 -32.72 -17.00 -4.18
C GLY A 117 -34.20 -17.24 -3.84
N PRO A 118 -34.77 -16.52 -2.86
CA PRO A 118 -36.08 -16.83 -2.27
C PRO A 118 -37.26 -16.88 -3.24
N ASP A 119 -37.20 -16.12 -4.33
CA ASP A 119 -38.25 -16.06 -5.35
C ASP A 119 -38.19 -17.23 -6.36
N ALA A 120 -37.14 -18.04 -6.30
CA ALA A 120 -36.98 -19.18 -7.20
C ALA A 120 -38.02 -20.29 -6.89
N PRO A 121 -38.61 -20.93 -7.91
CA PRO A 121 -39.51 -22.06 -7.69
C PRO A 121 -38.83 -23.17 -6.87
N TYR A 122 -39.52 -23.65 -5.84
CA TYR A 122 -39.04 -24.69 -4.92
C TYR A 122 -37.78 -24.29 -4.12
N TYR A 123 -37.53 -22.99 -3.93
CA TYR A 123 -36.41 -22.51 -3.13
C TYR A 123 -36.38 -23.12 -1.73
N ASN A 124 -37.54 -23.24 -1.08
CA ASN A 124 -37.63 -23.80 0.27
C ASN A 124 -37.13 -25.25 0.33
N GLU A 125 -37.45 -26.07 -0.67
CA GLU A 125 -36.96 -27.44 -0.77
C GLU A 125 -35.43 -27.49 -1.00
N TYR A 126 -34.88 -26.62 -1.85
CA TYR A 126 -33.42 -26.55 -2.04
C TYR A 126 -32.68 -26.00 -0.82
N PHE A 127 -33.27 -25.03 -0.13
CA PHE A 127 -32.78 -24.51 1.15
C PHE A 127 -32.77 -25.61 2.21
N TYR A 128 -33.88 -26.34 2.35
CA TYR A 128 -33.99 -27.48 3.27
C TYR A 128 -32.93 -28.55 3.00
N LEU A 129 -32.71 -28.89 1.73
CA LEU A 129 -31.66 -29.84 1.34
C LEU A 129 -30.28 -29.38 1.82
N LEU A 130 -29.92 -28.13 1.57
CA LEU A 130 -28.64 -27.56 1.99
C LEU A 130 -28.50 -27.55 3.53
N GLU A 131 -29.53 -27.07 4.22
CA GLU A 131 -29.59 -27.02 5.68
C GLU A 131 -29.45 -28.41 6.32
N SER A 132 -30.15 -29.41 5.77
CA SER A 132 -30.09 -30.80 6.23
C SER A 132 -28.70 -31.41 6.04
N LEU A 133 -28.09 -31.23 4.86
CA LEU A 133 -26.74 -31.71 4.58
C LEU A 133 -25.70 -31.10 5.53
N ALA A 134 -25.81 -29.81 5.81
CA ALA A 134 -24.90 -29.09 6.72
C ALA A 134 -25.11 -29.47 8.19
N SER A 135 -26.36 -29.46 8.67
CA SER A 135 -26.69 -29.63 10.09
C SER A 135 -26.51 -31.06 10.57
N ILE A 136 -26.88 -32.04 9.74
CA ILE A 136 -26.71 -33.46 10.04
C ILE A 136 -25.29 -33.95 9.70
N LYS A 137 -24.56 -33.16 8.89
CA LYS A 137 -23.26 -33.53 8.32
C LYS A 137 -23.30 -34.83 7.52
N SER A 138 -24.46 -35.21 6.96
CA SER A 138 -24.57 -36.40 6.10
C SER A 138 -23.72 -36.30 4.83
N ILE A 139 -23.27 -35.09 4.48
CA ILE A 139 -22.34 -34.83 3.38
C ILE A 139 -20.98 -35.54 3.53
N VAL A 140 -20.55 -35.86 4.76
CA VAL A 140 -19.26 -36.52 5.01
C VAL A 140 -19.21 -37.94 4.46
N LEU A 141 -20.37 -38.56 4.19
CA LEU A 141 -20.46 -39.86 3.51
C LEU A 141 -19.81 -39.84 2.13
N VAL A 142 -19.64 -38.66 1.51
CA VAL A 142 -18.86 -38.52 0.26
C VAL A 142 -17.42 -38.98 0.44
N CYS A 143 -16.82 -38.73 1.60
CA CYS A 143 -15.42 -39.07 1.91
C CYS A 143 -15.19 -40.59 1.98
N ASP A 144 -16.24 -41.39 2.22
CA ASP A 144 -16.17 -42.85 2.30
C ASP A 144 -16.39 -43.54 0.94
N ILE A 145 -16.70 -42.78 -0.12
CA ILE A 145 -16.96 -43.33 -1.46
C ILE A 145 -15.61 -43.60 -2.17
N PRO A 146 -15.45 -44.75 -2.86
CA PRO A 146 -14.28 -44.98 -3.71
C PRO A 146 -14.15 -43.92 -4.81
N ALA A 147 -12.94 -43.37 -4.98
CA ALA A 147 -12.65 -42.28 -5.93
C ALA A 147 -13.53 -41.02 -5.71
N ALA A 148 -13.62 -40.59 -4.45
CA ALA A 148 -14.38 -39.40 -4.05
C ALA A 148 -13.83 -38.08 -4.63
N ASP A 149 -12.57 -38.03 -5.05
CA ASP A 149 -11.88 -36.81 -5.49
C ASP A 149 -12.65 -36.01 -6.54
N GLU A 150 -13.13 -36.67 -7.60
CA GLU A 150 -13.91 -36.04 -8.67
C GLU A 150 -15.20 -35.39 -8.12
N LEU A 151 -15.86 -36.07 -7.18
CA LEU A 151 -17.09 -35.58 -6.57
C LEU A 151 -16.79 -34.42 -5.61
N LEU A 152 -15.72 -34.49 -4.81
CA LEU A 152 -15.27 -33.39 -3.96
C LEU A 152 -14.99 -32.13 -4.80
N CYS A 153 -14.20 -32.25 -5.87
CA CYS A 153 -13.92 -31.13 -6.76
C CYS A 153 -15.21 -30.54 -7.36
N THR A 154 -16.14 -31.41 -7.78
CA THR A 154 -17.43 -30.99 -8.31
C THR A 154 -18.26 -30.23 -7.28
N ILE A 155 -18.26 -30.66 -6.02
CA ILE A 155 -18.97 -29.99 -4.92
C ILE A 155 -18.40 -28.60 -4.67
N PHE A 156 -17.07 -28.49 -4.56
CA PHE A 156 -16.41 -27.20 -4.33
C PHE A 156 -16.68 -26.22 -5.47
N ARG A 157 -16.54 -26.66 -6.73
CA ARG A 157 -16.89 -25.83 -7.91
C ARG A 157 -18.33 -25.35 -7.86
N ASN A 158 -19.27 -26.27 -7.66
CA ASN A 158 -20.70 -25.95 -7.60
C ASN A 158 -21.02 -24.90 -6.53
N ILE A 159 -20.42 -25.01 -5.34
CA ILE A 159 -20.60 -24.02 -4.27
C ILE A 159 -19.99 -22.68 -4.68
N PHE A 160 -18.75 -22.65 -5.17
CA PHE A 160 -18.10 -21.39 -5.58
C PHE A 160 -18.73 -20.74 -6.82
N ASP A 161 -19.45 -21.50 -7.66
CA ASP A 161 -20.27 -20.97 -8.76
C ASP A 161 -21.62 -20.38 -8.26
N LEU A 162 -22.13 -20.85 -7.12
CA LEU A 162 -23.37 -20.36 -6.51
C LEU A 162 -23.18 -19.07 -5.72
N VAL A 163 -22.06 -18.97 -5.01
CA VAL A 163 -21.80 -17.89 -4.05
C VAL A 163 -21.83 -16.47 -4.67
N PRO A 164 -21.32 -16.23 -5.91
CA PRO A 164 -21.38 -14.92 -6.56
C PRO A 164 -22.80 -14.38 -6.81
N ILE A 165 -23.84 -15.21 -6.69
CA ILE A 165 -25.25 -14.82 -6.94
C ILE A 165 -25.76 -13.88 -5.84
N GLY A 166 -25.08 -13.80 -4.68
CA GLY A 166 -25.51 -12.97 -3.56
C GLY A 166 -26.65 -13.60 -2.77
N LEU A 167 -26.47 -14.87 -2.37
CA LEU A 167 -27.46 -15.62 -1.59
C LEU A 167 -27.54 -15.09 -0.15
N PRO A 168 -28.65 -15.36 0.57
CA PRO A 168 -28.78 -14.96 1.98
C PRO A 168 -27.64 -15.49 2.88
N LYS A 169 -27.26 -14.74 3.92
CA LYS A 169 -26.12 -15.08 4.80
C LYS A 169 -26.21 -16.46 5.46
N ASN A 170 -27.40 -16.92 5.83
CA ASN A 170 -27.60 -18.26 6.39
C ASN A 170 -27.29 -19.36 5.37
N VAL A 171 -27.57 -19.13 4.08
CA VAL A 171 -27.19 -20.04 3.00
C VAL A 171 -25.67 -20.11 2.85
N GLU A 172 -24.99 -18.96 2.85
CA GLU A 172 -23.52 -18.91 2.84
C GLU A 172 -22.91 -19.68 4.03
N MET A 173 -23.54 -19.57 5.22
CA MET A 173 -23.10 -20.30 6.42
C MET A 173 -23.24 -21.82 6.25
N PHE A 174 -24.35 -22.33 5.72
CA PHE A 174 -24.50 -23.77 5.46
C PHE A 174 -23.53 -24.28 4.38
N MET A 175 -23.25 -23.48 3.34
CA MET A 175 -22.20 -23.79 2.37
C MET A 175 -20.83 -23.91 3.07
N ALA A 176 -20.51 -22.98 3.98
CA ALA A 176 -19.27 -23.04 4.75
C ALA A 176 -19.19 -24.31 5.61
N GLU A 177 -20.27 -24.67 6.32
CA GLU A 177 -20.31 -25.90 7.12
C GLU A 177 -20.07 -27.16 6.28
N ILE A 178 -20.64 -27.22 5.08
CA ILE A 178 -20.43 -28.33 4.14
C ILE A 178 -18.96 -28.41 3.71
N LEU A 179 -18.37 -27.29 3.26
CA LEU A 179 -16.98 -27.27 2.79
C LEU A 179 -16.00 -27.61 3.92
N VAL A 180 -16.25 -27.09 5.14
CA VAL A 180 -15.44 -27.40 6.33
C VAL A 180 -15.53 -28.88 6.67
N ALA A 181 -16.75 -29.45 6.75
CA ALA A 181 -16.94 -30.86 7.05
C ALA A 181 -16.24 -31.78 6.04
N LEU A 182 -16.28 -31.45 4.75
CA LEU A 182 -15.59 -32.22 3.72
C LEU A 182 -14.06 -32.16 3.86
N ILE A 183 -13.49 -31.00 4.22
CA ILE A 183 -12.04 -30.87 4.43
C ILE A 183 -11.60 -31.63 5.69
N ASP A 184 -12.37 -31.55 6.77
CA ASP A 184 -12.02 -32.18 8.04
C ASP A 184 -12.03 -33.71 7.96
N GLU A 185 -13.01 -34.28 7.23
CA GLU A 185 -13.25 -35.72 7.15
C GLU A 185 -12.58 -36.40 5.95
N CYS A 186 -12.13 -35.67 4.91
CA CYS A 186 -11.42 -36.30 3.80
C CYS A 186 -10.09 -36.92 4.26
N ALA A 187 -9.79 -38.13 3.75
CA ALA A 187 -8.54 -38.82 4.06
C ALA A 187 -7.31 -38.11 3.46
N SER A 188 -7.48 -37.60 2.24
CA SER A 188 -6.50 -36.79 1.52
C SER A 188 -7.22 -35.71 0.74
N LEU A 189 -6.75 -34.47 0.81
CA LEU A 189 -7.34 -33.37 0.06
C LEU A 189 -6.86 -33.43 -1.40
N PRO A 190 -7.76 -33.50 -2.40
CA PRO A 190 -7.37 -33.42 -3.79
C PRO A 190 -6.73 -32.05 -4.12
N SER A 191 -5.65 -32.02 -4.91
CA SER A 191 -4.94 -30.78 -5.27
C SER A 191 -5.87 -29.75 -5.92
N GLU A 192 -6.79 -30.22 -6.77
CA GLU A 192 -7.75 -29.37 -7.45
C GLU A 192 -8.75 -28.70 -6.47
N VAL A 193 -9.08 -29.32 -5.34
CA VAL A 193 -9.90 -28.69 -4.28
C VAL A 193 -9.15 -27.53 -3.65
N LEU A 194 -7.85 -27.71 -3.38
CA LEU A 194 -6.99 -26.64 -2.88
C LEU A 194 -6.89 -25.49 -3.88
N GLU A 195 -6.67 -25.79 -5.15
CA GLU A 195 -6.61 -24.78 -6.23
C GLU A 195 -7.92 -23.99 -6.33
N ILE A 196 -9.08 -24.65 -6.23
CA ILE A 196 -10.38 -23.97 -6.23
C ILE A 196 -10.50 -22.98 -5.07
N LEU A 197 -10.02 -23.34 -3.88
CA LEU A 197 -9.99 -22.46 -2.70
C LEU A 197 -9.02 -21.28 -2.88
N LEU A 198 -7.79 -21.56 -3.28
CA LEU A 198 -6.72 -20.58 -3.45
C LEU A 198 -7.04 -19.60 -4.60
N ALA A 199 -7.68 -20.05 -5.67
CA ALA A 199 -8.10 -19.21 -6.78
C ALA A 199 -9.04 -18.07 -6.37
N GLN A 200 -9.73 -18.19 -5.23
CA GLN A 200 -10.60 -17.13 -4.72
C GLN A 200 -9.81 -15.93 -4.17
N PHE A 201 -8.52 -16.09 -3.89
CA PHE A 201 -7.63 -15.04 -3.39
C PHE A 201 -6.84 -14.33 -4.51
N LEU A 202 -6.93 -14.81 -5.76
CA LEU A 202 -6.25 -14.21 -6.92
C LEU A 202 -6.89 -12.89 -7.37
N PRO A 203 -6.10 -11.87 -7.78
CA PRO A 203 -6.60 -10.51 -8.07
C PRO A 203 -7.77 -10.43 -9.05
N ALA A 204 -7.81 -11.29 -10.07
CA ALA A 204 -8.90 -11.35 -11.04
C ALA A 204 -10.27 -11.68 -10.42
N ARG A 205 -10.28 -12.26 -9.21
CA ARG A 205 -11.48 -12.67 -8.46
C ARG A 205 -11.61 -11.94 -7.12
N THR A 206 -10.54 -11.30 -6.64
CA THR A 206 -10.49 -10.60 -5.35
C THR A 206 -11.10 -9.22 -5.45
N ARG A 207 -12.40 -9.14 -5.17
CA ARG A 207 -12.97 -7.95 -4.53
C ARG A 207 -13.15 -8.28 -3.06
N THR A 208 -12.68 -7.42 -2.15
CA THR A 208 -12.76 -7.64 -0.69
C THR A 208 -14.20 -7.80 -0.19
N ASP A 209 -15.19 -7.35 -0.96
CA ASP A 209 -16.63 -7.53 -0.74
C ASP A 209 -17.24 -8.77 -1.44
N SER A 210 -16.45 -9.58 -2.14
CA SER A 210 -16.91 -10.78 -2.83
C SER A 210 -17.42 -11.83 -1.83
N PRO A 211 -18.65 -12.34 -1.98
CA PRO A 211 -19.14 -13.46 -1.19
C PRO A 211 -18.21 -14.69 -1.23
N ALA A 212 -17.59 -14.97 -2.38
CA ALA A 212 -16.70 -16.13 -2.56
C ALA A 212 -15.42 -15.95 -1.74
N TYR A 213 -14.86 -14.74 -1.74
CA TYR A 213 -13.69 -14.40 -0.96
C TYR A 213 -13.94 -14.54 0.55
N ARG A 214 -15.08 -14.01 1.04
CA ARG A 214 -15.46 -14.16 2.46
C ARG A 214 -15.69 -15.62 2.86
N LEU A 215 -16.36 -16.40 2.01
CA LEU A 215 -16.57 -17.82 2.25
C LEU A 215 -15.23 -18.55 2.35
N SER A 216 -14.31 -18.31 1.42
CA SER A 216 -12.97 -18.90 1.44
C SER A 216 -12.19 -18.54 2.71
N ILE A 217 -12.23 -17.28 3.16
CA ILE A 217 -11.62 -16.89 4.44
C ILE A 217 -12.21 -17.71 5.59
N GLY A 218 -13.54 -17.81 5.67
CA GLY A 218 -14.23 -18.56 6.73
C GLY A 218 -13.87 -20.05 6.74
N VAL A 219 -13.87 -20.69 5.57
CA VAL A 219 -13.49 -22.10 5.41
C VAL A 219 -12.01 -22.30 5.77
N CYS A 220 -11.11 -21.56 5.14
CA CYS A 220 -9.67 -21.70 5.33
C CYS A 220 -9.22 -21.41 6.77
N THR A 221 -9.86 -20.46 7.45
CA THR A 221 -9.55 -20.15 8.86
C THR A 221 -9.93 -21.32 9.76
N ARG A 222 -11.08 -21.95 9.52
CA ARG A 222 -11.59 -23.05 10.35
C ARG A 222 -10.87 -24.37 10.10
N THR A 223 -10.30 -24.57 8.92
CA THR A 223 -9.61 -25.82 8.55
C THR A 223 -8.11 -25.64 8.34
N ALA A 224 -7.53 -24.55 8.88
CA ALA A 224 -6.12 -24.21 8.70
C ALA A 224 -5.16 -25.35 9.09
N ASP A 225 -5.47 -26.09 10.16
CA ASP A 225 -4.65 -27.21 10.63
C ASP A 225 -4.50 -28.32 9.59
N LYS A 226 -5.55 -28.57 8.80
CA LYS A 226 -5.57 -29.54 7.69
C LYS A 226 -4.95 -28.96 6.43
N LEU A 227 -5.22 -27.69 6.13
CA LEU A 227 -4.80 -27.06 4.88
C LEU A 227 -3.33 -26.64 4.86
N GLN A 228 -2.74 -26.21 5.97
CA GLN A 228 -1.39 -25.61 6.02
C GLN A 228 -0.28 -26.46 5.39
N ARG A 229 -0.36 -27.80 5.49
CA ARG A 229 0.62 -28.72 4.87
C ARG A 229 0.43 -28.79 3.36
N HIS A 230 -0.82 -28.85 2.90
CA HIS A 230 -1.16 -28.88 1.48
C HIS A 230 -0.82 -27.55 0.80
N VAL A 231 -1.07 -26.42 1.46
CA VAL A 231 -0.68 -25.08 0.99
C VAL A 231 0.84 -24.97 0.86
N ALA A 232 1.59 -25.44 1.86
CA ALA A 232 3.04 -25.45 1.79
C ALA A 232 3.59 -26.40 0.72
N GLN A 233 2.95 -27.55 0.51
CA GLN A 233 3.32 -28.43 -0.60
C GLN A 233 3.03 -27.77 -1.95
N TYR A 234 1.86 -27.15 -2.12
CA TYR A 234 1.49 -26.43 -3.34
C TYR A 234 2.53 -25.37 -3.72
N PHE A 235 2.91 -24.49 -2.78
CA PHE A 235 3.94 -23.49 -3.04
C PHE A 235 5.33 -24.10 -3.22
N GLY A 236 5.68 -25.14 -2.45
CA GLY A 236 6.94 -25.86 -2.63
C GLY A 236 7.10 -26.48 -4.02
N ASP A 237 6.04 -27.12 -4.52
CA ASP A 237 6.03 -27.74 -5.86
C ASP A 237 6.14 -26.67 -6.96
N LEU A 238 5.44 -25.54 -6.81
CA LEU A 238 5.50 -24.42 -7.75
C LEU A 238 6.90 -23.78 -7.76
N LEU A 239 7.53 -23.62 -6.59
CA LEU A 239 8.90 -23.12 -6.49
C LEU A 239 9.91 -24.07 -7.14
N LEU A 240 9.77 -25.38 -6.93
CA LEU A 240 10.64 -26.37 -7.56
C LEU A 240 10.51 -26.38 -9.08
N GLN A 241 9.31 -26.15 -9.62
CA GLN A 241 9.07 -26.09 -11.06
C GLN A 241 9.75 -24.89 -11.73
N HIS A 242 9.83 -23.74 -11.03
CA HIS A 242 10.39 -22.50 -11.57
C HIS A 242 11.82 -22.21 -11.11
N THR A 243 12.46 -23.07 -10.33
CA THR A 243 13.87 -22.87 -9.96
C THR A 243 14.76 -23.29 -11.13
N PRO A 244 15.50 -22.36 -11.76
CA PRO A 244 16.35 -22.72 -12.90
C PRO A 244 17.56 -23.54 -12.43
N ASP A 245 18.02 -24.47 -13.28
CA ASP A 245 19.36 -25.06 -13.14
C ASP A 245 20.42 -23.95 -13.21
N ASP A 246 21.51 -24.09 -12.43
CA ASP A 246 22.58 -23.09 -12.20
C ASP A 246 23.21 -22.46 -13.47
N GLN A 247 22.89 -22.93 -14.67
CA GLN A 247 23.48 -22.51 -15.95
C GLN A 247 22.50 -21.80 -16.90
N THR A 248 21.21 -21.67 -16.54
CA THR A 248 20.17 -21.12 -17.43
C THR A 248 19.42 -19.97 -16.77
N SER A 249 19.18 -18.89 -17.52
CA SER A 249 18.31 -17.82 -17.06
C SER A 249 16.86 -18.26 -17.08
N MET A 250 16.10 -17.88 -16.05
CA MET A 250 14.68 -18.22 -15.91
C MET A 250 13.86 -17.58 -17.06
N PRO A 251 13.03 -18.37 -17.79
CA PRO A 251 12.11 -17.85 -18.80
C PRO A 251 11.19 -16.75 -18.25
N ALA A 252 10.79 -15.80 -19.09
CA ALA A 252 9.93 -14.69 -18.66
C ALA A 252 8.54 -15.15 -18.17
N GLU A 253 8.04 -16.26 -18.71
CA GLU A 253 6.76 -16.87 -18.30
C GLU A 253 6.87 -17.43 -16.87
N ASP A 254 7.91 -18.22 -16.58
CA ASP A 254 8.20 -18.75 -15.24
C ASP A 254 8.39 -17.64 -14.19
N VAL A 255 8.99 -16.51 -14.57
CA VAL A 255 9.09 -15.32 -13.69
C VAL A 255 7.71 -14.81 -13.31
N GLU A 256 6.78 -14.76 -14.26
CA GLU A 256 5.44 -14.23 -14.02
C GLU A 256 4.57 -15.20 -13.20
N GLU A 257 4.71 -16.51 -13.43
CA GLU A 257 4.06 -17.54 -12.62
C GLU A 257 4.57 -17.51 -11.17
N LEU A 258 5.89 -17.39 -10.98
CA LEU A 258 6.49 -17.20 -9.65
C LEU A 258 5.98 -15.92 -8.97
N ARG A 259 5.88 -14.80 -9.70
CA ARG A 259 5.31 -13.55 -9.16
C ARG A 259 3.86 -13.73 -8.74
N THR A 260 3.06 -14.42 -9.55
CA THR A 260 1.65 -14.70 -9.26
C THR A 260 1.52 -15.54 -7.99
N ALA A 261 2.39 -16.54 -7.82
CA ALA A 261 2.46 -17.34 -6.60
C ALA A 261 2.76 -16.47 -5.37
N HIS A 262 3.75 -15.60 -5.47
CA HIS A 262 4.16 -14.72 -4.40
C HIS A 262 3.10 -13.67 -4.04
N GLU A 263 2.37 -13.13 -5.03
CA GLU A 263 1.23 -12.27 -4.75
C GLU A 263 0.14 -13.04 -3.99
N LEU A 264 -0.16 -14.28 -4.41
CA LEU A 264 -1.11 -15.13 -3.70
C LEU A 264 -0.68 -15.37 -2.24
N VAL A 265 0.61 -15.60 -1.97
CA VAL A 265 1.13 -15.70 -0.59
C VAL A 265 0.88 -14.42 0.20
N GLN A 266 1.14 -13.24 -0.38
CA GLN A 266 0.87 -11.96 0.30
C GLN A 266 -0.62 -11.79 0.62
N ARG A 267 -1.51 -12.16 -0.30
CA ARG A 267 -2.98 -12.12 -0.07
C ARG A 267 -3.41 -13.06 1.04
N LEU A 268 -2.85 -14.28 1.06
CA LEU A 268 -3.11 -15.24 2.13
C LEU A 268 -2.57 -14.75 3.48
N ALA A 269 -1.44 -14.05 3.51
CA ALA A 269 -0.89 -13.50 4.75
C ALA A 269 -1.85 -12.48 5.39
N GLN A 270 -2.43 -11.61 4.56
CA GLN A 270 -3.40 -10.60 4.99
C GLN A 270 -4.75 -11.23 5.40
N ALA A 271 -5.20 -12.26 4.68
CA ALA A 271 -6.53 -12.81 4.82
C ALA A 271 -6.63 -13.98 5.82
N VAL A 272 -5.67 -14.90 5.79
CA VAL A 272 -5.67 -16.18 6.55
C VAL A 272 -4.23 -16.59 6.91
N ALA A 273 -3.54 -15.75 7.70
CA ALA A 273 -2.15 -15.98 8.12
C ALA A 273 -1.82 -17.40 8.63
N PRO A 274 -2.70 -18.13 9.37
CA PRO A 274 -2.40 -19.49 9.81
C PRO A 274 -2.08 -20.50 8.70
N LEU A 275 -2.54 -20.27 7.46
CA LEU A 275 -2.20 -21.16 6.33
C LEU A 275 -0.72 -21.10 5.95
N LEU A 276 -0.04 -20.01 6.27
CA LEU A 276 1.34 -19.77 5.86
C LEU A 276 2.37 -20.33 6.84
N LEU A 277 1.95 -21.08 7.88
CA LEU A 277 2.85 -21.57 8.93
C LEU A 277 4.11 -22.26 8.38
N ASN A 278 3.93 -23.07 7.34
CA ASN A 278 5.01 -23.81 6.70
C ASN A 278 5.48 -23.18 5.37
N VAL A 279 4.82 -22.12 4.89
CA VAL A 279 5.20 -21.39 3.67
C VAL A 279 6.27 -20.35 3.97
N VAL A 280 6.15 -19.63 5.09
CA VAL A 280 7.14 -18.59 5.48
C VAL A 280 8.57 -19.15 5.56
N PRO A 281 8.82 -20.35 6.15
CA PRO A 281 10.14 -20.97 6.10
C PRO A 281 10.64 -21.32 4.69
N GLN A 282 9.76 -21.58 3.72
CA GLN A 282 10.17 -21.84 2.33
C GLN A 282 10.66 -20.56 1.65
N LEU A 283 9.95 -19.44 1.87
CA LEU A 283 10.39 -18.12 1.40
C LEU A 283 11.76 -17.72 1.97
N GLU A 284 12.10 -18.21 3.16
CA GLU A 284 13.43 -18.01 3.74
C GLU A 284 14.53 -18.67 2.91
N GLU A 285 14.29 -19.88 2.39
CA GLU A 285 15.23 -20.57 1.51
C GLU A 285 15.40 -19.82 0.18
N GLU A 286 14.33 -19.24 -0.35
CA GLU A 286 14.40 -18.40 -1.54
C GLU A 286 15.28 -17.16 -1.36
N LEU A 287 15.40 -16.61 -0.14
CA LEU A 287 16.36 -15.54 0.11
C LEU A 287 17.81 -16.01 -0.04
N ARG A 288 18.09 -17.32 0.03
CA ARG A 288 19.43 -17.90 -0.01
C ARG A 288 19.87 -18.40 -1.38
N VAL A 289 18.97 -18.50 -2.35
CA VAL A 289 19.30 -19.04 -3.68
C VAL A 289 20.24 -18.13 -4.48
N THR A 290 20.91 -18.72 -5.48
CA THR A 290 21.88 -18.05 -6.35
C THR A 290 21.24 -17.05 -7.31
N ASP A 291 20.03 -17.32 -7.78
CA ASP A 291 19.29 -16.46 -8.71
C ASP A 291 18.82 -15.15 -8.05
N GLN A 292 19.13 -14.02 -8.66
CA GLN A 292 18.79 -12.70 -8.13
C GLN A 292 17.30 -12.35 -8.23
N THR A 293 16.59 -12.93 -9.20
CA THR A 293 15.17 -12.67 -9.46
C THR A 293 14.34 -13.30 -8.36
N ILE A 294 14.61 -14.57 -8.05
CA ILE A 294 13.98 -15.29 -6.93
C ILE A 294 14.23 -14.54 -5.62
N ARG A 295 15.49 -14.20 -5.31
CA ARG A 295 15.81 -13.41 -4.11
C ARG A 295 15.08 -12.07 -4.06
N SER A 296 14.95 -11.37 -5.19
CA SER A 296 14.22 -10.10 -5.26
C SER A 296 12.73 -10.29 -4.95
N ILE A 297 12.10 -11.29 -5.55
CA ILE A 297 10.68 -11.62 -5.37
C ILE A 297 10.41 -12.04 -3.91
N ALA A 298 11.25 -12.91 -3.33
CA ALA A 298 11.15 -13.31 -1.93
C ALA A 298 11.37 -12.13 -0.97
N THR A 299 12.33 -11.25 -1.25
CA THR A 299 12.57 -10.02 -0.48
C THR A 299 11.34 -9.12 -0.48
N GLN A 300 10.71 -8.96 -1.64
CA GLN A 300 9.48 -8.17 -1.80
C GLN A 300 8.31 -8.78 -1.02
N THR A 301 8.08 -10.09 -1.16
CA THR A 301 6.99 -10.81 -0.49
C THR A 301 7.11 -10.77 1.02
N LEU A 302 8.29 -11.12 1.56
CA LEU A 302 8.50 -11.08 3.00
C LEU A 302 8.45 -9.64 3.53
N GLY A 303 8.97 -8.67 2.77
CA GLY A 303 8.88 -7.25 3.13
C GLY A 303 7.43 -6.77 3.25
N ALA A 304 6.57 -7.13 2.29
CA ALA A 304 5.14 -6.83 2.35
C ALA A 304 4.44 -7.52 3.55
N ILE A 305 4.78 -8.78 3.83
CA ILE A 305 4.23 -9.53 4.97
C ILE A 305 4.67 -8.91 6.31
N PHE A 306 5.93 -8.50 6.43
CA PHE A 306 6.45 -7.85 7.63
C PHE A 306 6.02 -6.38 7.78
N GLY A 307 5.58 -5.73 6.70
CA GLY A 307 5.04 -4.37 6.72
C GLY A 307 3.53 -4.27 6.96
N ASP A 308 2.82 -5.40 6.89
CA ASP A 308 1.38 -5.47 7.21
C ASP A 308 1.14 -5.40 8.73
N SER A 309 -0.07 -5.03 9.15
CA SER A 309 -0.51 -4.82 10.54
C SER A 309 -0.01 -5.83 11.60
N ASN A 310 0.19 -7.11 11.24
CA ASN A 310 0.69 -8.15 12.15
C ASN A 310 2.19 -8.47 12.00
N GLY A 311 2.94 -7.69 11.22
CA GLY A 311 4.33 -7.95 10.83
C GLY A 311 5.28 -8.13 12.02
N ALA A 312 5.19 -7.27 13.04
CA ALA A 312 5.99 -7.40 14.27
C ALA A 312 5.71 -8.70 15.05
N LYS A 313 4.50 -9.24 14.97
CA LYS A 313 4.20 -10.56 15.56
C LYS A 313 4.82 -11.66 14.70
N LEU A 314 4.71 -11.57 13.37
CA LEU A 314 5.30 -12.54 12.44
C LEU A 314 6.83 -12.59 12.55
N ALA A 315 7.51 -11.44 12.67
CA ALA A 315 8.95 -11.39 12.88
C ALA A 315 9.38 -12.13 14.17
N ARG A 316 8.56 -12.05 15.24
CA ARG A 316 8.78 -12.81 16.49
C ARG A 316 8.46 -14.30 16.35
N THR A 317 7.44 -14.65 15.56
CA THR A 317 7.08 -16.05 15.29
C THR A 317 8.14 -16.74 14.43
N TYR A 318 8.73 -16.02 13.45
CA TYR A 318 9.74 -16.53 12.51
C TYR A 318 11.06 -15.74 12.61
N PRO A 319 11.79 -15.84 13.73
CA PRO A 319 12.99 -15.04 13.96
C PRO A 319 14.12 -15.36 12.97
N SER A 320 14.22 -16.61 12.50
CA SER A 320 15.18 -16.99 11.44
C SER A 320 14.86 -16.25 10.14
N THR A 321 13.59 -16.28 9.72
CA THR A 321 13.16 -15.66 8.46
C THR A 321 13.31 -14.14 8.51
N TRP A 322 12.95 -13.52 9.62
CA TRP A 322 13.19 -12.09 9.86
C TRP A 322 14.69 -11.75 9.72
N THR A 323 15.56 -12.51 10.37
CA THR A 323 17.01 -12.31 10.31
C THR A 323 17.53 -12.44 8.88
N GLN A 324 17.08 -13.45 8.13
CA GLN A 324 17.51 -13.67 6.75
C GLN A 324 17.02 -12.59 5.79
N TRP A 325 15.80 -12.08 6.03
CA TRP A 325 15.27 -10.93 5.30
C TRP A 325 16.11 -9.68 5.55
N LEU A 326 16.46 -9.38 6.82
CA LEU A 326 17.36 -8.27 7.16
C LEU A 326 18.74 -8.39 6.48
N LEU A 327 19.27 -9.61 6.28
CA LEU A 327 20.54 -9.82 5.59
C LEU A 327 20.51 -9.38 4.11
N ARG A 328 19.33 -9.23 3.48
CA ARG A 328 19.21 -8.70 2.11
C ARG A 328 19.68 -7.27 1.96
N ARG A 329 19.77 -6.51 3.07
CA ARG A 329 20.46 -5.21 3.10
C ARG A 329 21.90 -5.29 2.57
N ASN A 330 22.54 -6.45 2.64
CA ASN A 330 23.90 -6.71 2.20
C ASN A 330 23.97 -7.73 1.06
N ASP A 331 22.89 -7.89 0.27
CA ASP A 331 22.93 -8.75 -0.91
C ASP A 331 24.03 -8.31 -1.87
N ARG A 332 24.62 -9.27 -2.59
CA ARG A 332 25.69 -9.00 -3.58
C ARG A 332 25.17 -8.16 -4.73
N VAL A 333 23.89 -8.29 -5.07
CA VAL A 333 23.24 -7.59 -6.17
C VAL A 333 22.59 -6.30 -5.65
N ALA A 334 22.98 -5.15 -6.21
CA ALA A 334 22.45 -3.85 -5.80
C ALA A 334 20.93 -3.74 -5.97
N ALA A 335 20.35 -4.35 -7.01
CA ALA A 335 18.90 -4.36 -7.24
C ALA A 335 18.11 -5.03 -6.09
N VAL A 336 18.64 -6.11 -5.49
CA VAL A 336 18.04 -6.76 -4.31
C VAL A 336 18.16 -5.83 -3.08
N ARG A 337 19.28 -5.11 -2.94
CA ARG A 337 19.46 -4.12 -1.87
C ARG A 337 18.48 -2.94 -2.02
N VAL A 338 18.23 -2.48 -3.25
CA VAL A 338 17.19 -1.47 -3.53
C VAL A 338 15.82 -2.00 -3.10
N MET A 339 15.46 -3.23 -3.51
CA MET A 339 14.19 -3.87 -3.12
C MET A 339 14.03 -3.93 -1.59
N PHE A 340 15.07 -4.33 -0.87
CA PHE A 340 15.07 -4.33 0.60
C PHE A 340 14.73 -2.94 1.18
N VAL A 341 15.37 -1.89 0.66
CA VAL A 341 15.13 -0.51 1.11
C VAL A 341 13.70 -0.06 0.81
N GLU A 342 13.19 -0.36 -0.40
CA GLU A 342 11.82 0.01 -0.79
C GLU A 342 10.77 -0.69 0.08
N CYS A 343 10.97 -1.96 0.41
CA CYS A 343 10.09 -2.72 1.30
C CYS A 343 10.20 -2.34 2.78
N SER A 344 11.21 -1.56 3.17
CA SER A 344 11.40 -1.12 4.57
C SER A 344 10.38 -0.07 5.00
N LYS A 345 9.69 0.58 4.06
CA LYS A 345 8.77 1.70 4.34
C LYS A 345 7.66 1.33 5.30
N ASP A 346 6.85 0.34 4.96
CA ASP A 346 5.65 0.02 5.74
C ASP A 346 6.03 -0.55 7.11
N ILE A 347 7.19 -1.20 7.21
CA ILE A 347 7.75 -1.65 8.49
C ILE A 347 8.08 -0.45 9.40
N LEU A 348 8.72 0.59 8.86
CA LEU A 348 9.00 1.82 9.60
C LEU A 348 7.74 2.57 10.03
N LEU A 349 6.70 2.55 9.19
CA LEU A 349 5.44 3.26 9.45
C LEU A 349 4.55 2.55 10.47
N HIS A 350 4.51 1.22 10.46
CA HIS A 350 3.52 0.46 11.22
C HIS A 350 4.09 -0.27 12.45
N HIS A 351 5.41 -0.45 12.55
CA HIS A 351 6.00 -1.32 13.57
C HIS A 351 7.12 -0.65 14.38
N ALA A 352 6.72 0.11 15.40
CA ALA A 352 7.64 0.72 16.37
C ALA A 352 8.53 -0.31 17.07
N GLU A 353 8.05 -1.55 17.25
CA GLU A 353 8.79 -2.64 17.88
C GLU A 353 9.99 -3.11 17.06
N LEU A 354 9.97 -2.90 15.74
CA LEU A 354 11.04 -3.30 14.83
C LEU A 354 12.00 -2.14 14.51
N LYS A 355 11.79 -0.95 15.12
CA LYS A 355 12.57 0.26 14.87
C LYS A 355 14.08 0.05 14.98
N GLY A 356 14.54 -0.63 16.05
CA GLY A 356 15.97 -0.84 16.29
C GLY A 356 16.65 -1.65 15.19
N ASP A 357 15.99 -2.72 14.73
CA ASP A 357 16.50 -3.56 13.64
C ASP A 357 16.56 -2.78 12.33
N MET A 358 15.53 -1.98 12.05
CA MET A 358 15.45 -1.18 10.83
C MET A 358 16.44 -0.01 10.83
N GLU A 359 16.67 0.63 11.97
CA GLU A 359 17.69 1.66 12.12
C GLU A 359 19.07 1.11 11.77
N GLU A 360 19.46 -0.02 12.38
CA GLU A 360 20.73 -0.68 12.09
C GLU A 360 20.81 -1.15 10.64
N ALA A 361 19.70 -1.64 10.07
CA ALA A 361 19.69 -2.13 8.70
C ALA A 361 19.87 -1.02 7.66
N LEU A 362 19.27 0.14 7.89
CA LEU A 362 19.28 1.26 6.95
C LEU A 362 20.53 2.16 7.11
N LYS A 363 21.15 2.19 8.29
CA LYS A 363 22.32 3.03 8.58
C LYS A 363 23.42 2.92 7.51
N GLY A 364 23.80 1.69 7.15
CA GLY A 364 24.84 1.46 6.14
C GLY A 364 24.41 1.78 4.70
N LYS A 365 23.11 2.00 4.44
CA LYS A 365 22.59 2.20 3.07
C LYS A 365 22.77 3.62 2.56
N PHE A 366 22.87 4.61 3.45
CA PHE A 366 23.25 5.98 3.06
C PHE A 366 24.64 6.07 2.43
N MET A 367 25.52 5.11 2.74
CA MET A 367 26.89 5.04 2.22
C MET A 367 27.11 3.82 1.32
N ASP A 368 26.03 3.23 0.78
CA ASP A 368 26.14 2.06 -0.09
C ASP A 368 27.01 2.37 -1.32
N PRO A 369 27.89 1.47 -1.79
CA PRO A 369 28.71 1.72 -2.97
C PRO A 369 27.88 1.99 -4.22
N ASP A 370 26.69 1.41 -4.34
CA ASP A 370 25.80 1.61 -5.48
C ASP A 370 24.92 2.86 -5.28
N ASP A 371 24.93 3.75 -6.27
CA ASP A 371 24.19 5.00 -6.17
C ASP A 371 22.67 4.85 -6.22
N LYS A 372 22.15 3.78 -6.83
CA LYS A 372 20.71 3.50 -6.82
C LYS A 372 20.23 3.12 -5.43
N VAL A 373 21.05 2.39 -4.66
CA VAL A 373 20.74 2.06 -3.25
C VAL A 373 20.74 3.32 -2.40
N ARG A 374 21.75 4.21 -2.57
CA ARG A 374 21.79 5.49 -1.87
C ARG A 374 20.59 6.39 -2.22
N ALA A 375 20.19 6.43 -3.48
CA ALA A 375 19.01 7.16 -3.93
C ALA A 375 17.72 6.57 -3.34
N ALA A 376 17.59 5.23 -3.34
CA ALA A 376 16.43 4.54 -2.79
C ALA A 376 16.26 4.82 -1.29
N VAL A 377 17.35 4.79 -0.50
CA VAL A 377 17.24 5.10 0.94
C VAL A 377 16.90 6.56 1.15
N CYS A 378 17.38 7.50 0.33
CA CYS A 378 16.94 8.89 0.43
C CYS A 378 15.43 8.98 0.15
N LYS A 379 15.00 8.43 -0.98
CA LYS A 379 13.59 8.43 -1.42
C LYS A 379 12.65 7.82 -0.39
N LEU A 380 13.05 6.78 0.33
CA LEU A 380 12.28 6.19 1.43
C LEU A 380 11.81 7.27 2.43
N PHE A 381 12.70 8.16 2.86
CA PHE A 381 12.38 9.24 3.81
C PHE A 381 11.53 10.35 3.20
N SER A 382 11.47 10.50 1.87
CA SER A 382 10.47 11.39 1.24
C SER A 382 9.03 10.89 1.37
N GLN A 383 8.85 9.60 1.68
CA GLN A 383 7.54 8.93 1.66
C GLN A 383 6.93 8.70 3.04
N ILE A 384 7.66 9.02 4.12
CA ILE A 384 7.15 8.97 5.49
C ILE A 384 6.46 10.28 5.85
N ASP A 385 5.52 10.22 6.79
CA ASP A 385 4.85 11.40 7.33
C ASP A 385 5.63 12.01 8.51
N TYR A 386 5.12 13.13 9.03
CA TYR A 386 5.73 13.84 10.16
C TYR A 386 5.80 12.96 11.41
N GLU A 387 4.73 12.26 11.76
CA GLU A 387 4.63 11.44 12.96
C GLU A 387 5.66 10.32 12.94
N ALA A 388 5.79 9.60 11.82
CA ALA A 388 6.79 8.57 11.65
C ALA A 388 8.21 9.16 11.68
N ALA A 389 8.44 10.32 11.06
CA ALA A 389 9.74 10.98 11.10
C ALA A 389 10.14 11.47 12.50
N LEU A 390 9.17 11.85 13.33
CA LEU A 390 9.41 12.28 14.71
C LEU A 390 9.65 11.09 15.65
N HIS A 391 8.86 10.02 15.52
CA HIS A 391 8.83 8.93 16.49
C HIS A 391 9.66 7.71 16.08
N HIS A 392 9.81 7.44 14.78
CA HIS A 392 10.43 6.21 14.26
C HIS A 392 11.76 6.43 13.57
N VAL A 393 12.15 7.68 13.31
CA VAL A 393 13.44 8.04 12.71
C VAL A 393 14.33 8.72 13.73
N THR A 394 15.62 8.36 13.76
CA THR A 394 16.59 9.03 14.64
C THR A 394 17.23 10.23 13.96
N ILE A 395 17.65 11.22 14.75
CA ILE A 395 18.38 12.40 14.24
C ILE A 395 19.61 11.98 13.43
N SER A 396 20.30 10.91 13.84
CA SER A 396 21.47 10.38 13.12
C SER A 396 21.12 9.92 11.70
N GLN A 397 19.96 9.27 11.49
CA GLN A 397 19.51 8.91 10.13
C GLN A 397 19.20 10.15 9.30
N LEU A 398 18.61 11.19 9.90
CA LEU A 398 18.36 12.46 9.21
C LEU A 398 19.66 13.18 8.85
N GLU A 399 20.69 13.12 9.70
CA GLU A 399 22.02 13.68 9.42
C GLU A 399 22.71 12.93 8.26
N GLU A 400 22.63 11.60 8.22
CA GLU A 400 23.13 10.80 7.09
C GLU A 400 22.39 11.12 5.79
N LEU A 401 21.06 11.28 5.85
CA LEU A 401 20.23 11.74 4.74
C LEU A 401 20.65 13.14 4.26
N ALA A 402 20.82 14.09 5.18
CA ALA A 402 21.28 15.44 4.85
C ALA A 402 22.69 15.42 4.24
N GLY A 403 23.57 14.53 4.73
CA GLY A 403 24.90 14.31 4.15
C GLY A 403 24.88 13.87 2.69
N ARG A 404 23.80 13.22 2.23
CA ARG A 404 23.61 12.86 0.80
C ARG A 404 23.30 14.05 -0.11
N CYS A 405 23.00 15.22 0.44
CA CYS A 405 22.91 16.46 -0.36
C CYS A 405 24.25 16.80 -1.04
N LEU A 406 25.36 16.30 -0.50
CA LEU A 406 26.72 16.46 -1.04
C LEU A 406 27.22 15.20 -1.79
N ASP A 407 26.32 14.28 -2.16
CA ASP A 407 26.71 13.07 -2.90
C ASP A 407 27.28 13.41 -4.29
N ARG A 408 28.25 12.62 -4.73
CA ARG A 408 28.87 12.80 -6.05
C ARG A 408 27.86 12.58 -7.18
N LYS A 409 26.82 11.79 -6.96
CA LYS A 409 25.83 11.43 -7.98
C LYS A 409 24.62 12.36 -7.94
N PRO A 410 24.29 13.07 -9.04
CA PRO A 410 23.17 14.01 -9.07
C PRO A 410 21.82 13.38 -8.67
N ALA A 411 21.54 12.16 -9.11
CA ALA A 411 20.30 11.45 -8.76
C ALA A 411 20.15 11.24 -7.25
N VAL A 412 21.24 10.95 -6.54
CA VAL A 412 21.22 10.79 -5.07
C VAL A 412 20.99 12.14 -4.40
N ARG A 413 21.66 13.20 -4.87
CA ARG A 413 21.45 14.56 -4.34
C ARG A 413 20.00 15.00 -4.50
N HIS A 414 19.41 14.75 -5.67
CA HIS A 414 18.01 15.10 -5.95
C HIS A 414 17.07 14.49 -4.91
N GLU A 415 17.18 13.18 -4.67
CA GLU A 415 16.37 12.48 -3.68
C GLU A 415 16.65 12.97 -2.25
N ALA A 416 17.91 13.25 -1.91
CA ALA A 416 18.30 13.76 -0.60
C ALA A 416 17.70 15.14 -0.31
N PHE A 417 17.85 16.09 -1.25
CA PHE A 417 17.29 17.45 -1.13
C PHE A 417 15.77 17.44 -1.05
N ASN A 418 15.11 16.64 -1.89
CA ASN A 418 13.66 16.49 -1.85
C ASN A 418 13.20 15.94 -0.50
N SER A 419 13.86 14.90 0.01
CA SER A 419 13.49 14.24 1.26
C SER A 419 13.69 15.15 2.47
N ILE A 420 14.89 15.71 2.65
CA ILE A 420 15.21 16.52 3.83
C ILE A 420 14.44 17.85 3.82
N GLY A 421 14.23 18.44 2.64
CA GLY A 421 13.42 19.64 2.47
C GLY A 421 11.96 19.39 2.83
N ARG A 422 11.35 18.34 2.27
CA ARG A 422 9.98 17.95 2.59
C ARG A 422 9.78 17.69 4.09
N LEU A 423 10.68 16.95 4.73
CA LEU A 423 10.61 16.68 6.17
C LEU A 423 10.66 17.96 7.00
N TYR A 424 11.56 18.90 6.67
CA TYR A 424 11.58 20.22 7.32
C TYR A 424 10.26 20.97 7.12
N SER A 425 9.73 20.98 5.90
CA SER A 425 8.47 21.66 5.59
C SER A 425 7.28 21.08 6.38
N LEU A 426 7.25 19.76 6.58
CA LEU A 426 6.23 19.10 7.39
C LEU A 426 6.38 19.43 8.88
N ALA A 427 7.63 19.51 9.38
CA ALA A 427 7.93 19.82 10.77
C ALA A 427 7.79 21.31 11.12
N TYR A 428 7.79 22.21 10.11
CA TYR A 428 7.79 23.66 10.32
C TYR A 428 6.70 24.17 11.29
N PRO A 429 5.42 23.76 11.18
CA PRO A 429 4.39 24.23 12.11
C PRO A 429 4.70 23.89 13.57
N GLU A 430 5.27 22.71 13.82
CA GLU A 430 5.61 22.26 15.17
C GLU A 430 6.87 22.98 15.70
N ILE A 431 7.82 23.29 14.82
CA ILE A 431 8.97 24.15 15.16
C ILE A 431 8.49 25.57 15.53
N GLU A 432 7.52 26.11 14.79
CA GLU A 432 6.91 27.43 15.04
C GLU A 432 6.19 27.47 16.39
N ASN A 433 5.54 26.37 16.76
CA ASN A 433 4.90 26.18 18.07
C ASN A 433 5.90 25.90 19.21
N ASN A 434 7.21 25.84 18.94
CA ASN A 434 8.26 25.45 19.88
C ASN A 434 8.04 24.06 20.51
N ASP A 435 7.57 23.09 19.73
CA ASP A 435 7.47 21.71 20.19
C ASP A 435 8.84 21.16 20.62
N LEU A 436 8.87 20.54 21.81
CA LEU A 436 10.12 20.10 22.46
C LEU A 436 10.79 18.92 21.75
N ALA A 437 10.05 18.14 20.95
CA ALA A 437 10.59 17.03 20.19
C ALA A 437 10.96 17.46 18.76
N ALA A 438 10.13 18.27 18.10
CA ALA A 438 10.32 18.72 16.73
C ALA A 438 11.54 19.64 16.57
N VAL A 439 11.74 20.57 17.51
CA VAL A 439 12.83 21.54 17.44
C VAL A 439 14.20 20.85 17.37
N PRO A 440 14.62 19.98 18.32
CA PRO A 440 15.92 19.33 18.23
C PRO A 440 16.03 18.37 17.04
N GLN A 441 14.92 17.76 16.61
CA GLN A 441 14.92 16.78 15.51
C GLN A 441 15.12 17.43 14.14
N PHE A 442 14.54 18.61 13.89
CA PHE A 442 14.43 19.18 12.52
C PHE A 442 15.00 20.60 12.34
N SER A 443 15.14 21.40 13.40
CA SER A 443 15.47 22.84 13.26
C SER A 443 16.88 23.13 12.71
N TRP A 444 17.78 22.15 12.75
CA TRP A 444 19.15 22.25 12.22
C TRP A 444 19.23 22.09 10.70
N ILE A 445 18.20 21.52 10.06
CA ILE A 445 18.19 21.19 8.62
C ILE A 445 18.52 22.38 7.72
N PRO A 446 17.95 23.59 7.91
CA PRO A 446 18.29 24.76 7.09
C PRO A 446 19.78 25.07 7.06
N GLY A 447 20.50 24.87 8.18
CA GLY A 447 21.95 25.06 8.25
C GLY A 447 22.71 24.13 7.31
N LYS A 448 22.30 22.86 7.20
CA LYS A 448 22.89 21.90 6.27
C LYS A 448 22.60 22.22 4.81
N LEU A 449 21.39 22.69 4.51
CA LEU A 449 21.06 23.14 3.15
C LEU A 449 21.89 24.36 2.75
N ILE A 450 22.15 25.28 3.68
CA ILE A 450 23.02 26.45 3.44
C ILE A 450 24.48 26.04 3.24
N GLU A 451 24.98 25.06 4.00
CA GLU A 451 26.31 24.47 3.76
C GLU A 451 26.42 23.87 2.35
N ALA A 452 25.38 23.15 1.90
CA ALA A 452 25.33 22.62 0.55
C ALA A 452 25.24 23.73 -0.52
N ALA A 453 24.57 24.84 -0.24
CA ALA A 453 24.52 25.99 -1.13
C ALA A 453 25.88 26.71 -1.30
N ALA A 454 26.81 26.51 -0.36
CA ALA A 454 28.17 27.06 -0.48
C ALA A 454 29.07 26.26 -1.45
N THR A 455 28.65 25.05 -1.85
CA THR A 455 29.40 24.17 -2.76
C THR A 455 28.87 24.33 -4.19
N HIS A 456 29.75 24.65 -5.14
CA HIS A 456 29.37 25.01 -6.52
C HIS A 456 28.53 23.93 -7.22
N GLU A 457 28.89 22.67 -7.05
CA GLU A 457 28.25 21.51 -7.69
C GLU A 457 26.84 21.20 -7.16
N THR A 458 26.49 21.69 -5.97
CA THR A 458 25.22 21.39 -5.29
C THR A 458 24.37 22.63 -5.04
N ARG A 459 24.87 23.80 -5.45
CA ARG A 459 24.28 25.09 -5.16
C ARG A 459 22.90 25.26 -5.77
N ASP A 460 22.71 24.80 -7.00
CA ASP A 460 21.46 24.97 -7.74
C ASP A 460 20.31 24.22 -7.05
N GLU A 461 20.54 22.95 -6.69
CA GLU A 461 19.56 22.12 -5.99
C GLU A 461 19.37 22.56 -4.53
N ALA A 462 20.41 23.02 -3.84
CA ALA A 462 20.30 23.56 -2.49
C ALA A 462 19.44 24.83 -2.45
N GLU A 463 19.71 25.79 -3.33
CA GLU A 463 18.91 27.01 -3.44
C GLU A 463 17.46 26.69 -3.84
N LYS A 464 17.25 25.69 -4.71
CA LYS A 464 15.92 25.17 -5.04
C LYS A 464 15.20 24.67 -3.79
N CYS A 465 15.82 23.74 -3.06
CA CYS A 465 15.28 23.15 -1.84
C CYS A 465 14.95 24.22 -0.78
N ILE A 466 15.85 25.19 -0.56
CA ILE A 466 15.63 26.31 0.34
C ILE A 466 14.40 27.12 -0.10
N SER A 467 14.30 27.47 -1.38
CA SER A 467 13.18 28.27 -1.90
C SER A 467 11.85 27.53 -1.93
N GLU A 468 11.83 26.20 -1.97
CA GLU A 468 10.60 25.40 -2.06
C GLU A 468 10.10 24.97 -0.69
N PHE A 469 11.02 24.60 0.23
CA PHE A 469 10.66 23.96 1.49
C PHE A 469 10.99 24.79 2.73
N VAL A 470 12.07 25.59 2.70
CA VAL A 470 12.53 26.32 3.90
C VAL A 470 11.95 27.72 3.95
N LEU A 471 12.11 28.48 2.87
CA LEU A 471 11.68 29.87 2.71
C LEU A 471 10.82 30.04 1.45
N PRO A 472 9.68 29.34 1.33
CA PRO A 472 8.80 29.51 0.18
C PRO A 472 8.19 30.90 0.14
N LEU A 473 7.97 31.40 -1.09
CA LEU A 473 7.08 32.54 -1.29
C LEU A 473 5.67 32.17 -0.77
N PRO A 474 4.98 33.11 -0.09
CA PRO A 474 3.70 32.79 0.50
C PRO A 474 2.64 32.54 -0.57
N ALA A 475 1.76 31.57 -0.32
CA ALA A 475 0.67 31.22 -1.23
C ALA A 475 -0.32 32.39 -1.43
N LYS A 476 -0.57 33.17 -0.37
CA LYS A 476 -1.36 34.40 -0.43
C LYS A 476 -0.44 35.59 -0.42
N SER A 477 -0.65 36.50 -1.37
CA SER A 477 0.17 37.71 -1.54
C SER A 477 0.10 38.72 -0.37
N GLU A 478 -0.69 38.43 0.66
CA GLU A 478 -0.95 39.29 1.81
C GLU A 478 -0.24 38.79 3.08
N ASP A 479 0.33 37.57 3.05
CA ASP A 479 0.98 36.92 4.20
C ASP A 479 2.43 37.42 4.40
N VAL A 480 2.64 38.73 4.36
CA VAL A 480 3.96 39.36 4.57
C VAL A 480 4.48 39.09 5.99
N VAL A 481 3.59 39.12 6.99
CA VAL A 481 3.95 38.90 8.40
C VAL A 481 4.42 37.46 8.63
N PRO A 482 3.61 36.41 8.36
CA PRO A 482 4.06 35.02 8.52
C PRO A 482 5.32 34.71 7.70
N TRP A 483 5.44 35.24 6.48
CA TRP A 483 6.63 35.03 5.66
C TRP A 483 7.91 35.63 6.28
N THR A 484 7.80 36.84 6.86
CA THR A 484 8.92 37.48 7.55
C THR A 484 9.25 36.77 8.87
N GLU A 485 8.24 36.32 9.61
CA GLU A 485 8.44 35.58 10.86
C GLU A 485 9.07 34.20 10.62
N ARG A 486 8.74 33.54 9.51
CA ARG A 486 9.40 32.31 9.06
C ARG A 486 10.89 32.52 8.82
N LEU A 487 11.28 33.60 8.15
CA LEU A 487 12.69 33.96 7.97
C LEU A 487 13.41 34.12 9.33
N LEU A 488 12.81 34.86 10.26
CA LEU A 488 13.38 35.06 11.61
C LEU A 488 13.48 33.75 12.39
N LEU A 489 12.47 32.88 12.29
CA LEU A 489 12.46 31.58 12.95
C LEU A 489 13.55 30.65 12.37
N VAL A 490 13.74 30.63 11.06
CA VAL A 490 14.86 29.91 10.43
C VAL A 490 16.18 30.44 10.96
N MET A 491 16.39 31.77 10.92
CA MET A 491 17.62 32.40 11.40
C MET A 491 17.89 32.15 12.89
N LYS A 492 16.86 31.99 13.72
CA LYS A 492 16.98 31.68 15.17
C LYS A 492 17.81 30.42 15.43
N TYR A 493 17.72 29.42 14.55
CA TYR A 493 18.39 28.12 14.71
C TYR A 493 19.65 27.98 13.85
N LEU A 494 20.03 29.04 13.12
CA LEU A 494 21.26 29.07 12.34
C LEU A 494 22.43 29.58 13.18
N ASN A 495 23.63 29.08 12.89
CA ASN A 495 24.85 29.71 13.41
C ASN A 495 25.16 31.02 12.66
N PRO A 496 26.03 31.91 13.19
CA PRO A 496 26.32 33.19 12.56
C PRO A 496 26.89 33.10 11.13
N GLY A 497 27.66 32.04 10.84
CA GLY A 497 28.19 31.78 9.51
C GLY A 497 27.08 31.44 8.51
N HIS A 498 26.14 30.57 8.90
CA HIS A 498 24.98 30.22 8.08
C HIS A 498 24.07 31.41 7.82
N VAL A 499 23.85 32.28 8.82
CA VAL A 499 23.09 33.53 8.62
C VAL A 499 23.76 34.41 7.56
N THR A 500 25.08 34.56 7.64
CA THR A 500 25.84 35.34 6.65
C THR A 500 25.70 34.76 5.24
N SER A 501 25.83 33.44 5.10
CA SER A 501 25.65 32.73 3.82
C SER A 501 24.22 32.86 3.28
N LEU A 502 23.20 32.75 4.14
CA LEU A 502 21.80 32.94 3.75
C LEU A 502 21.56 34.36 3.20
N LEU A 503 22.11 35.38 3.85
CA LEU A 503 21.99 36.77 3.39
C LEU A 503 22.74 37.01 2.07
N ALA A 504 23.82 36.27 1.81
CA ALA A 504 24.49 36.29 0.50
C ALA A 504 23.60 35.71 -0.61
N LEU A 505 22.79 34.67 -0.30
CA LEU A 505 21.80 34.10 -1.23
C LEU A 505 20.61 35.04 -1.48
N ALA A 506 20.33 35.98 -0.57
CA ALA A 506 19.21 36.93 -0.71
C ALA A 506 19.43 38.01 -1.80
N ASN A 507 20.59 38.02 -2.47
CA ASN A 507 20.94 38.94 -3.56
C ASN A 507 20.87 40.44 -3.17
N LEU A 508 21.00 40.75 -1.87
CA LEU A 508 20.92 42.12 -1.33
C LEU A 508 22.20 42.93 -1.56
N LYS A 509 23.37 42.28 -1.55
CA LYS A 509 24.70 42.92 -1.60
C LYS A 509 25.34 42.87 -3.00
N SER A 510 24.63 42.36 -4.00
CA SER A 510 25.16 42.19 -5.36
C SER A 510 25.26 43.53 -6.11
N PRO A 511 26.34 43.77 -6.88
CA PRO A 511 26.46 44.97 -7.72
C PRO A 511 25.30 45.06 -8.71
N ARG A 512 24.79 46.27 -8.94
CA ARG A 512 23.71 46.55 -9.90
C ARG A 512 24.23 47.40 -11.07
N PRO A 513 23.92 47.04 -12.33
CA PRO A 513 23.12 45.88 -12.76
C PRO A 513 23.86 44.55 -12.52
N SER A 514 23.14 43.56 -12.02
CA SER A 514 23.60 42.19 -11.82
C SER A 514 23.84 41.47 -13.16
N VAL A 515 24.48 40.31 -13.12
CA VAL A 515 24.70 39.46 -14.32
C VAL A 515 23.37 39.08 -15.00
N PHE A 516 22.32 38.87 -14.21
CA PHE A 516 20.97 38.56 -14.70
C PHE A 516 20.31 39.79 -15.37
N GLU A 517 20.42 40.97 -14.76
CA GLU A 517 19.92 42.22 -15.36
C GLU A 517 20.65 42.57 -16.66
N ARG A 518 21.97 42.35 -16.71
CA ARG A 518 22.78 42.53 -17.91
C ARG A 518 22.32 41.60 -19.03
N PHE A 519 22.07 40.32 -18.73
CA PHE A 519 21.53 39.38 -19.72
C PHE A 519 20.18 39.85 -20.29
N ILE A 520 19.23 40.26 -19.45
CA ILE A 520 17.94 40.78 -19.92
C ILE A 520 18.11 42.03 -20.78
N GLN A 521 19.04 42.92 -20.43
CA GLN A 521 19.33 44.08 -21.27
C GLN A 521 19.90 43.67 -22.65
N CYS A 522 20.81 42.70 -22.68
CA CYS A 522 21.31 42.16 -23.95
C CYS A 522 20.21 41.48 -24.79
N CYS A 523 19.22 40.83 -24.16
CA CYS A 523 18.04 40.31 -24.88
C CYS A 523 17.20 41.44 -25.50
N VAL A 524 17.03 42.56 -24.80
CA VAL A 524 16.32 43.74 -25.34
C VAL A 524 17.10 44.34 -26.51
N ASP A 525 18.41 44.52 -26.36
CA ASP A 525 19.26 45.10 -27.40
C ASP A 525 19.31 44.21 -28.65
N PHE A 526 19.39 42.89 -28.45
CA PHE A 526 19.34 41.88 -29.53
C PHE A 526 18.05 41.93 -30.35
N ASN A 527 16.93 42.31 -29.72
CA ASN A 527 15.61 42.37 -30.37
C ASN A 527 15.15 43.81 -30.71
N GLY A 528 15.99 44.84 -30.50
CA GLY A 528 15.61 46.26 -30.44
C GLY A 528 15.58 47.07 -31.75
N GLY A 529 15.86 46.48 -32.91
CA GLY A 529 15.48 47.02 -34.24
C GLY A 529 16.11 48.34 -34.71
N THR A 530 17.39 48.32 -35.11
CA THR A 530 17.94 48.85 -36.39
C THR A 530 19.37 48.34 -36.47
N ILE A 531 19.54 47.14 -37.03
CA ILE A 531 20.76 46.34 -36.90
C ILE A 531 21.79 46.66 -38.00
N ASP A 532 21.62 47.74 -38.76
CA ASP A 532 22.44 47.97 -39.96
C ASP A 532 23.91 48.37 -39.67
N LYS A 533 24.32 48.55 -38.39
CA LYS A 533 25.71 48.90 -38.04
C LYS A 533 26.42 48.11 -36.94
N ASN A 534 25.76 47.28 -36.12
CA ASN A 534 26.39 46.65 -34.94
C ASN A 534 25.94 45.19 -34.63
N GLU A 535 25.43 44.43 -35.61
CA GLU A 535 24.89 43.07 -35.40
C GLU A 535 25.85 42.11 -34.70
N GLU A 536 27.09 42.07 -35.18
CA GLU A 536 28.14 41.19 -34.64
C GLU A 536 28.47 41.55 -33.19
N GLU A 537 28.44 42.84 -32.86
CA GLU A 537 28.70 43.32 -31.50
C GLU A 537 27.57 42.96 -30.54
N ILE A 538 26.32 43.18 -30.93
CA ILE A 538 25.16 42.86 -30.11
C ILE A 538 25.08 41.35 -29.85
N THR A 539 25.30 40.54 -30.89
CA THR A 539 25.33 39.08 -30.78
C THR A 539 26.48 38.60 -29.89
N ARG A 540 27.67 39.18 -30.03
CA ARG A 540 28.82 38.88 -29.16
C ARG A 540 28.53 39.25 -27.70
N ASN A 541 27.88 40.38 -27.46
CA ASN A 541 27.53 40.84 -26.12
C ASN A 541 26.49 39.91 -25.47
N LEU A 542 25.47 39.46 -26.22
CA LEU A 542 24.51 38.46 -25.75
C LEU A 542 25.18 37.13 -25.39
N ASN A 543 26.05 36.61 -26.28
CA ASN A 543 26.78 35.37 -26.04
C ASN A 543 27.69 35.48 -24.81
N HIS A 544 28.34 36.63 -24.61
CA HIS A 544 29.14 36.90 -23.43
C HIS A 544 28.27 36.93 -22.16
N ALA A 545 27.12 37.61 -22.20
CA ALA A 545 26.19 37.65 -21.07
C ALA A 545 25.68 36.25 -20.70
N ILE A 546 25.34 35.42 -21.69
CA ILE A 546 24.96 34.01 -21.46
C ILE A 546 26.09 33.25 -20.78
N LYS A 547 27.33 33.37 -21.27
CA LYS A 547 28.50 32.72 -20.66
C LYS A 547 28.74 33.16 -19.20
N VAL A 548 28.47 34.43 -18.88
CA VAL A 548 28.61 34.96 -17.51
C VAL A 548 27.47 34.47 -16.60
N VAL A 549 26.24 34.33 -17.12
CA VAL A 549 25.13 33.76 -16.35
C VAL A 549 25.36 32.26 -16.10
N THR A 550 25.79 31.51 -17.11
CA THR A 550 26.00 30.07 -16.98
C THR A 550 27.19 29.71 -16.09
N SER A 551 28.17 30.60 -15.92
CA SER A 551 29.27 30.40 -14.96
C SER A 551 28.83 30.44 -13.50
N GLN A 552 27.57 30.80 -13.21
CA GLN A 552 27.01 30.72 -11.88
C GLN A 552 26.54 29.30 -11.52
N SER A 553 26.39 28.41 -12.51
CA SER A 553 25.93 27.02 -12.33
C SER A 553 27.05 26.04 -12.67
N ALA A 554 26.99 24.84 -12.08
CA ALA A 554 27.88 23.73 -12.42
C ALA A 554 27.56 23.09 -13.78
N ASP A 555 26.31 23.17 -14.28
CA ASP A 555 25.89 22.58 -15.56
C ASP A 555 25.59 23.65 -16.63
N GLY A 556 26.64 24.29 -17.15
CA GLY A 556 26.47 25.46 -18.02
C GLY A 556 25.96 25.19 -19.45
N SER A 557 25.97 23.94 -19.92
CA SER A 557 25.74 23.65 -21.36
C SER A 557 24.26 23.74 -21.75
N LYS A 558 23.40 23.01 -21.04
CA LYS A 558 21.94 23.09 -21.20
C LYS A 558 21.41 24.48 -20.87
N LEU A 559 21.92 25.11 -19.79
CA LEU A 559 21.53 26.47 -19.43
C LEU A 559 21.84 27.47 -20.55
N ALA A 560 22.99 27.34 -21.24
CA ALA A 560 23.31 28.23 -22.35
C ALA A 560 22.31 28.11 -23.50
N GLU A 561 21.96 26.89 -23.90
CA GLU A 561 20.99 26.61 -24.96
C GLU A 561 19.60 27.17 -24.64
N ASP A 562 19.13 26.95 -23.40
CA ASP A 562 17.85 27.45 -22.92
C ASP A 562 17.82 28.99 -22.86
N LEU A 563 18.92 29.64 -22.43
CA LEU A 563 19.03 31.10 -22.41
C LEU A 563 19.09 31.70 -23.82
N HIS A 564 19.74 31.02 -24.78
CA HIS A 564 19.64 31.40 -26.20
C HIS A 564 18.21 31.30 -26.71
N THR A 565 17.51 30.23 -26.36
CA THR A 565 16.10 30.02 -26.71
C THR A 565 15.24 31.14 -26.13
N PHE A 566 15.42 31.47 -24.85
CA PHE A 566 14.72 32.58 -24.20
C PHE A 566 14.98 33.94 -24.88
N ALA A 567 16.22 34.23 -25.27
CA ALA A 567 16.55 35.47 -25.98
C ALA A 567 15.86 35.55 -27.37
N LYS A 568 15.74 34.42 -28.08
CA LYS A 568 15.09 34.33 -29.39
C LYS A 568 13.56 34.38 -29.32
N LEU A 569 12.94 34.04 -28.18
CA LEU A 569 11.48 34.16 -28.00
C LEU A 569 10.97 35.59 -28.19
N ASN A 570 11.81 36.60 -27.94
CA ASN A 570 11.49 38.03 -28.08
C ASN A 570 10.17 38.41 -27.40
N GLU A 571 9.97 37.94 -26.17
CA GLU A 571 8.76 38.24 -25.39
C GLU A 571 9.06 39.41 -24.45
N ASN A 572 8.68 40.62 -24.88
CA ASN A 572 8.92 41.86 -24.14
C ASN A 572 8.26 41.92 -22.76
N ARG A 573 7.16 41.19 -22.54
CA ARG A 573 6.48 41.11 -21.24
C ARG A 573 7.27 40.24 -20.28
N LEU A 574 7.92 39.15 -20.71
CA LEU A 574 8.84 38.36 -19.89
C LEU A 574 10.00 39.22 -19.40
N TYR A 575 10.60 40.04 -20.26
CA TYR A 575 11.67 40.97 -19.85
C TYR A 575 11.20 41.99 -18.81
N LYS A 576 9.98 42.54 -18.98
CA LYS A 576 9.38 43.46 -18.01
C LYS A 576 9.11 42.77 -16.66
N LEU A 577 8.59 41.54 -16.67
CA LEU A 577 8.34 40.77 -15.45
C LEU A 577 9.63 40.49 -14.68
N VAL A 578 10.72 40.11 -15.37
CA VAL A 578 12.03 39.95 -14.72
C VAL A 578 12.50 41.27 -14.13
N LYS A 579 12.41 42.38 -14.88
CA LYS A 579 12.77 43.72 -14.35
C LYS A 579 11.98 44.08 -13.09
N THR A 580 10.68 43.74 -13.02
CA THR A 580 9.88 43.88 -11.80
C THR A 580 10.42 43.02 -10.67
N CYS A 581 10.72 41.73 -10.91
CA CYS A 581 11.17 40.81 -9.85
C CYS A 581 12.55 41.13 -9.27
N VAL A 582 13.41 41.83 -10.02
CA VAL A 582 14.76 42.21 -9.57
C VAL A 582 14.83 43.61 -8.95
N ASP A 583 13.78 44.42 -9.08
CA ASP A 583 13.72 45.79 -8.56
C ASP A 583 13.59 45.79 -7.02
N PRO A 584 14.54 46.42 -6.29
CA PRO A 584 14.46 46.57 -4.82
C PRO A 584 13.20 47.29 -4.31
N GLN A 585 12.53 48.07 -5.15
CA GLN A 585 11.29 48.80 -4.85
C GLN A 585 10.03 47.99 -5.17
N THR A 586 10.15 46.72 -5.60
CA THR A 586 9.01 45.82 -5.79
C THR A 586 8.57 45.22 -4.47
N ASP A 587 7.30 45.41 -4.10
CA ASP A 587 6.72 44.81 -2.88
C ASP A 587 6.51 43.29 -3.04
N LEU A 588 6.38 42.57 -1.93
CA LEU A 588 6.23 41.11 -1.93
C LEU A 588 5.00 40.66 -2.73
N LYS A 589 3.89 41.40 -2.66
CA LYS A 589 2.65 41.09 -3.38
C LYS A 589 2.85 41.12 -4.89
N THR A 590 3.56 42.13 -5.37
CA THR A 590 3.89 42.33 -6.78
C THR A 590 4.95 41.34 -7.24
N LEU A 591 5.94 41.03 -6.39
CA LEU A 591 6.93 39.99 -6.66
C LEU A 591 6.26 38.64 -6.89
N ILE A 592 5.36 38.21 -6.00
CA ILE A 592 4.65 36.92 -6.12
C ILE A 592 3.85 36.87 -7.42
N LYS A 593 3.04 37.90 -7.69
CA LYS A 593 2.23 37.97 -8.92
C LYS A 593 3.09 37.95 -10.19
N SER A 594 4.20 38.69 -10.18
CA SER A 594 5.10 38.77 -11.33
C SER A 594 5.83 37.45 -11.57
N THR A 595 6.28 36.79 -10.50
CA THR A 595 6.89 35.45 -10.56
C THR A 595 5.90 34.41 -11.09
N SER A 596 4.66 34.38 -10.59
CA SER A 596 3.63 33.46 -11.09
C SER A 596 3.27 33.73 -12.55
N GLU A 597 3.12 35.00 -12.93
CA GLU A 597 2.86 35.37 -14.34
C GLU A 597 4.03 34.98 -15.24
N PHE A 598 5.27 35.19 -14.78
CA PHE A 598 6.49 34.85 -15.52
C PHE A 598 6.56 33.34 -15.79
N HIS A 599 6.44 32.49 -14.76
CA HIS A 599 6.47 31.04 -14.95
C HIS A 599 5.37 30.56 -15.91
N ARG A 600 4.13 31.03 -15.72
CA ARG A 600 3.00 30.69 -16.60
C ARG A 600 3.26 31.09 -18.06
N ARG A 601 3.82 32.27 -18.29
CA ARG A 601 4.14 32.75 -19.66
C ARG A 601 5.30 31.99 -20.28
N VAL A 602 6.35 31.68 -19.50
CA VAL A 602 7.47 30.85 -19.98
C VAL A 602 6.95 29.48 -20.39
N GLU A 603 6.15 28.83 -19.55
CA GLU A 603 5.56 27.52 -19.85
C GLU A 603 4.71 27.54 -21.14
N GLN A 604 3.92 28.59 -21.34
CA GLN A 604 3.10 28.78 -22.54
C GLN A 604 3.93 29.05 -23.80
N ALA A 605 5.05 29.79 -23.68
CA ALA A 605 5.90 30.15 -24.81
C ALA A 605 6.89 29.04 -25.18
N SER A 606 7.46 28.37 -24.18
CA SER A 606 8.39 27.24 -24.32
C SER A 606 8.52 26.51 -22.99
N SER A 607 7.78 25.40 -22.84
CA SER A 607 7.83 24.57 -21.63
C SER A 607 9.22 23.96 -21.38
N GLY A 608 10.00 23.71 -22.43
CA GLY A 608 11.33 23.11 -22.34
C GLY A 608 12.34 23.93 -21.54
N ILE A 609 12.18 25.27 -21.48
CA ILE A 609 13.10 26.16 -20.77
C ILE A 609 12.61 26.57 -19.38
N LEU A 610 11.45 26.06 -18.94
CA LEU A 610 10.80 26.51 -17.70
C LEU A 610 11.69 26.28 -16.47
N GLU A 611 12.37 25.14 -16.40
CA GLU A 611 13.27 24.82 -15.28
C GLU A 611 14.45 25.80 -15.21
N THR A 612 15.12 26.04 -16.35
CA THR A 612 16.23 27.01 -16.46
C THR A 612 15.78 28.43 -16.10
N MET A 613 14.60 28.85 -16.58
CA MET A 613 14.11 30.19 -16.28
C MET A 613 13.60 30.34 -14.83
N SER A 614 13.15 29.25 -14.21
CA SER A 614 12.81 29.23 -12.77
C SER A 614 14.07 29.36 -11.91
N TRP A 615 15.15 28.65 -12.27
CA TRP A 615 16.48 28.81 -11.67
C TRP A 615 16.98 30.25 -11.83
N PHE A 616 16.87 30.81 -13.04
CA PHE A 616 17.30 32.17 -13.36
C PHE A 616 16.57 33.19 -12.47
N LEU A 617 15.24 33.09 -12.39
CA LEU A 617 14.43 34.04 -11.64
C LEU A 617 14.68 33.94 -10.12
N ARG A 618 14.87 32.73 -9.59
CA ARG A 618 15.22 32.50 -8.18
C ARG A 618 16.48 33.28 -7.79
N ARG A 619 17.52 33.24 -8.63
CA ARG A 619 18.80 33.93 -8.36
C ARG A 619 18.77 35.43 -8.64
N ALA A 620 17.97 35.84 -9.61
CA ALA A 620 17.86 37.25 -9.97
C ALA A 620 17.02 38.04 -8.94
N SER A 621 15.98 37.43 -8.38
CA SER A 621 14.97 38.10 -7.57
C SER A 621 15.31 38.22 -6.09
N LEU A 622 14.60 39.12 -5.40
CA LEU A 622 14.70 39.38 -3.97
C LEU A 622 13.66 38.56 -3.18
N HIS A 623 13.71 37.24 -3.32
CA HIS A 623 12.69 36.30 -2.82
C HIS A 623 12.91 35.81 -1.38
N ILE A 624 14.07 36.08 -0.77
CA ILE A 624 14.39 35.74 0.62
C ILE A 624 14.12 36.94 1.55
N VAL A 625 14.51 38.15 1.11
CA VAL A 625 14.27 39.40 1.84
C VAL A 625 13.73 40.43 0.86
N ASN A 626 12.61 41.05 1.21
CA ASN A 626 11.93 42.05 0.40
C ASN A 626 11.71 43.35 1.20
N GLN A 627 11.48 44.48 0.54
CA GLN A 627 11.14 45.74 1.22
C GLN A 627 9.90 45.61 2.13
N SER A 628 8.95 44.74 1.79
CA SER A 628 7.74 44.50 2.61
C SER A 628 8.08 43.90 3.99
N SER A 629 9.24 43.27 4.16
CA SER A 629 9.71 42.73 5.45
C SER A 629 10.21 43.84 6.39
N ILE A 630 10.69 44.98 5.86
CA ILE A 630 11.39 46.03 6.63
C ILE A 630 10.56 46.52 7.82
N PRO A 631 9.26 46.86 7.69
CA PRO A 631 8.48 47.34 8.83
C PRO A 631 8.40 46.33 9.98
N ILE A 632 8.30 45.03 9.65
CA ILE A 632 8.21 43.94 10.63
C ILE A 632 9.56 43.75 11.31
N LEU A 633 10.66 43.73 10.54
CA LEU A 633 12.02 43.62 11.07
C LEU A 633 12.33 44.79 12.02
N VAL A 634 12.05 46.03 11.61
CA VAL A 634 12.24 47.23 12.45
C VAL A 634 11.39 47.17 13.73
N LYS A 635 10.14 46.69 13.64
CA LYS A 635 9.27 46.52 14.82
C LYS A 635 9.86 45.51 15.81
N LYS A 636 10.37 44.36 15.33
CA LYS A 636 11.00 43.34 16.19
C LYS A 636 12.31 43.86 16.81
N LEU A 637 13.09 44.65 16.07
CA LEU A 637 14.31 45.30 16.57
C LEU A 637 14.00 46.26 17.73
N LYS A 638 13.00 47.12 17.57
CA LYS A 638 12.56 48.05 18.63
C LYS A 638 12.03 47.36 19.88
N LEU A 639 11.40 46.19 19.73
CA LEU A 639 10.93 45.39 20.87
C LEU A 639 12.09 44.71 21.61
N ALA A 640 13.18 44.38 20.93
CA ALA A 640 14.38 43.83 21.56
C ALA A 640 15.19 44.87 22.33
N ASP A 641 15.18 46.14 21.89
CA ASP A 641 15.87 47.26 22.55
C ASP A 641 15.13 47.80 23.79
N GLN A 642 13.90 47.34 24.07
CA GLN A 642 13.20 47.68 25.30
C GLN A 642 13.67 46.76 26.43
N PRO A 643 14.25 47.29 27.53
CA PRO A 643 14.52 46.46 28.69
C PRO A 643 13.20 45.87 29.19
N ASN A 644 13.16 44.54 29.36
CA ASN A 644 12.02 43.80 29.89
C ASN A 644 11.65 44.34 31.30
N THR A 645 10.84 45.38 31.37
CA THR A 645 10.38 45.98 32.64
C THR A 645 9.41 45.08 33.41
N GLU A 646 8.96 43.96 32.82
CA GLU A 646 8.14 42.96 33.50
C GLU A 646 8.95 41.83 34.16
N SER A 647 10.28 41.74 33.92
CA SER A 647 11.14 40.74 34.59
C SER A 647 11.86 41.27 35.83
N GLN A 648 11.73 42.57 36.16
CA GLN A 648 12.36 43.18 37.33
C GLN A 648 11.47 43.22 38.58
N SER A 649 10.22 42.76 38.51
CA SER A 649 9.31 42.71 39.68
C SER A 649 9.19 41.33 40.33
N LEU A 650 9.92 40.31 39.87
CA LEU A 650 9.85 38.94 40.40
C LEU A 650 11.18 38.32 40.84
N VAL A 651 12.27 39.09 40.93
CA VAL A 651 13.53 38.62 41.55
C VAL A 651 13.89 39.51 42.72
N GLY A 652 13.12 39.36 43.80
CA GLY A 652 13.49 39.76 45.14
C GLY A 652 13.49 38.52 46.02
N THR A 653 14.68 38.12 46.48
CA THR A 653 15.02 37.09 47.47
C THR A 653 15.19 35.65 46.95
N GLY A 654 16.40 35.10 47.16
CA GLY A 654 16.73 33.68 46.99
C GLY A 654 17.95 33.48 46.09
N GLY A 655 19.15 33.52 46.66
CA GLY A 655 20.37 33.17 45.95
C GLY A 655 20.53 31.66 45.79
N ASP A 656 20.92 31.23 44.60
CA ASP A 656 21.91 30.16 44.39
C ASP A 656 22.41 30.26 42.93
N GLU A 657 23.70 30.52 42.75
CA GLU A 657 24.34 30.68 41.43
C GLU A 657 24.67 29.31 40.84
N GLY A 658 24.00 28.94 39.75
CA GLY A 658 24.25 27.69 39.05
C GLY A 658 23.69 27.62 37.62
N LYS A 659 24.41 28.24 36.67
CA LYS A 659 24.39 28.03 35.20
C LYS A 659 23.19 28.54 34.37
N LEU A 660 23.58 29.05 33.19
CA LEU A 660 22.79 29.34 31.98
C LEU A 660 21.86 30.55 32.04
N ASN A 661 22.45 31.74 32.00
CA ASN A 661 21.78 32.91 31.44
C ASN A 661 22.82 33.81 30.74
N THR A 662 23.15 33.47 29.50
CA THR A 662 23.79 34.41 28.57
C THR A 662 22.68 35.07 27.75
N PRO A 663 22.55 36.41 27.76
CA PRO A 663 21.60 37.11 26.91
C PRO A 663 21.99 36.94 25.43
N LEU A 664 20.95 36.82 24.60
CA LEU A 664 20.97 36.62 23.15
C LEU A 664 21.95 37.56 22.42
N PRO A 665 22.81 37.05 21.52
CA PRO A 665 23.43 37.87 20.49
C PRO A 665 22.54 37.82 19.24
N LEU A 666 21.44 38.56 19.27
CA LEU A 666 20.83 39.05 18.02
C LEU A 666 21.72 40.19 17.53
N PHE A 667 22.24 40.05 16.31
CA PHE A 667 22.93 41.03 15.47
C PHE A 667 24.47 41.05 15.47
N TRP A 668 25.00 40.69 14.30
CA TRP A 668 26.13 41.35 13.65
C TRP A 668 25.59 42.27 12.53
N PRO A 669 26.30 43.35 12.17
CA PRO A 669 25.75 44.44 11.37
C PRO A 669 25.35 43.99 9.96
N LEU A 670 24.10 44.33 9.59
CA LEU A 670 23.50 44.15 8.26
C LEU A 670 24.32 44.82 7.15
#